data_AF-C0XJA4-F1
#
_entry.id   AF-C0XJA4-F1
#
_cell.length_a   1.000
_cell.length_b   1.000
_cell.length_c   1.000
_cell.angle_alpha   90.00
_cell.angle_beta   90.00
_cell.angle_gamma   90.00
#
_symmetry.space_group_name_H-M   'P 1'
#
loop_
_entity.id
_entity.type
_entity.pdbx_description
1 polymer ?
#
loop_
_entity_poly.entity_id
_entity_poly.type
_entity_poly.pdbx_seq_one_letter_code
_entity_poly.pdbx_strand_id
1 'polypeptide(L)'
;HKKGLLVMGPDCGTGIISNVPLAFTNVVRSGNIGLVGASGTGIQEVTSMIERLGGGVTHAIGTGGRDLSDSVGAITMEDAIAGLAHHDPTEVIGIISKPPAKEVRDDVVSLLHSIDKPVVAIFLGEKPDHHEDSVYLAHTLEETAKIAMDLADNKPVKDNYYSKKPLADADPKLEGKHIIGLYSGGTLAYEAGMLVSEALNLGGIISEDGYVLKAKGNEVLDLGDDIYTQGRPHPMIDPRIRIEKISEYANDPKTGVILLDDVLGYGTDDTMAESLADAVNNVSRKHPRIKFVATVVGTRDDPQDYDAARKTLQDAGIIILDSNAQAVRYALNLIGKDLNEPDKKVVNYTGGTREVPTPSESVLDLLYTKPRVVNVGLSEFLDPVIKFGGTGVQFDWKPVAGGNPKLIKIIKKVKALQNRDQENAKIVDAYKKAVPFLVDVVPAGTVISELKGHTLLHAGPPIEYNEMTEPMQGGCIGAILFEGWADNEDDARQMLESGDVKFLCNHDVNAVGPMGGITSAHMAVLVIKNALKGNDAYCTMNEGIGKVLRFGAYSEEVITRLKWMANVLAPTLSAALKKLDGGLNVNVMMAKAITMGDEFHQRNIAATLVFLKEVAPLIVSLNISEKDKQDVIQFLADTDQFFLSIMMATGKSMVDAARTYKHGTVVTTMTRNGKDFSIRISGLGDQWFTAPVNTPQGLFFTGFSQKDANPDIGDSAIAETVGFGGMAMIAAPGVTRFVDAGGFKDAQKISNEMAKITLDRNPNFTIPTWDYQGTAIGIDIVKVVETGITPIINTGIASKVAGVGQVGAGTVHAPLACFEKALIAYANNMGLLEDDDATLLEKELVKE
;
A
#
# COMPACT_ATOMS: atom_id res chain seq x y z
N HIS A 1 22.63 28.60 1.01
CA HIS A 1 23.79 29.50 0.93
C HIS A 1 23.60 30.92 1.51
N LYS A 2 23.13 31.96 0.79
CA LYS A 2 23.13 33.38 1.26
C LYS A 2 22.53 33.66 2.65
N LYS A 3 21.64 32.80 3.14
CA LYS A 3 21.02 32.90 4.48
C LYS A 3 21.87 32.24 5.59
N GLY A 4 23.07 31.76 5.29
CA GLY A 4 23.87 30.94 6.21
C GLY A 4 23.19 29.61 6.53
N LEU A 5 22.47 29.03 5.58
CA LEU A 5 21.74 27.77 5.72
C LEU A 5 22.17 26.78 4.64
N LEU A 6 22.19 25.51 5.02
CA LEU A 6 22.44 24.36 4.16
C LEU A 6 21.11 23.85 3.58
N VAL A 7 21.13 23.47 2.31
CA VAL A 7 19.99 22.82 1.65
C VAL A 7 20.46 21.47 1.14
N MET A 8 20.12 20.40 1.86
CA MET A 8 20.26 19.04 1.33
C MET A 8 19.34 18.96 0.11
N GLY A 9 19.92 18.87 -1.08
CA GLY A 9 19.23 19.10 -2.35
C GLY A 9 18.09 18.09 -2.61
N PRO A 10 17.28 18.33 -3.66
CA PRO A 10 16.30 17.35 -4.09
C PRO A 10 16.98 16.01 -4.42
N ASP A 11 16.24 14.91 -4.26
CA ASP A 11 16.78 13.55 -4.39
C ASP A 11 17.94 13.28 -3.41
N CYS A 12 17.78 13.74 -2.17
CA CYS A 12 18.66 13.40 -1.05
C CYS A 12 17.98 12.36 -0.16
N GLY A 13 18.20 11.09 -0.49
CA GLY A 13 17.55 9.97 0.20
C GLY A 13 18.13 9.60 1.57
N THR A 14 19.37 9.99 1.89
CA THR A 14 20.10 9.50 3.06
C THR A 14 20.78 10.64 3.81
N GLY A 15 20.73 10.59 5.14
CA GLY A 15 21.47 11.53 5.98
C GLY A 15 21.59 11.08 7.43
N ILE A 16 22.75 11.32 8.03
CA ILE A 16 22.97 11.16 9.47
C ILE A 16 23.45 12.50 9.99
N ILE A 17 22.72 13.11 10.92
CA ILE A 17 23.11 14.40 11.52
C ILE A 17 23.16 14.24 13.03
N SER A 18 24.35 14.40 13.61
CA SER A 18 24.62 14.20 15.04
C SER A 18 24.12 12.83 15.49
N ASN A 19 24.46 11.80 14.71
CA ASN A 19 24.02 10.40 14.91
C ASN A 19 22.49 10.20 14.84
N VAL A 20 21.73 11.10 14.22
CA VAL A 20 20.30 10.92 13.97
C VAL A 20 20.06 10.51 12.51
N PRO A 21 19.51 9.32 12.24
CA PRO A 21 19.13 8.89 10.90
C PRO A 21 17.99 9.76 10.34
N LEU A 22 18.10 10.17 9.07
CA LEU A 22 17.11 10.95 8.33
C LEU A 22 16.77 10.24 7.00
N ALA A 23 15.48 10.11 6.69
CA ALA A 23 14.99 9.39 5.50
C ALA A 23 15.49 7.93 5.42
N PHE A 24 15.99 7.47 4.26
CA PHE A 24 16.50 6.11 4.04
C PHE A 24 17.91 5.96 4.59
N THR A 25 18.03 5.54 5.85
CA THR A 25 19.32 5.58 6.56
C THR A 25 19.49 4.43 7.55
N ASN A 26 20.70 3.88 7.60
CA ASN A 26 21.12 2.85 8.54
C ASN A 26 21.45 3.41 9.93
N VAL A 27 21.26 2.58 10.95
CA VAL A 27 21.74 2.87 12.31
C VAL A 27 23.24 2.63 12.38
N VAL A 28 24.00 3.65 12.74
CA VAL A 28 25.45 3.52 12.94
C VAL A 28 25.85 4.11 14.28
N ARG A 29 26.94 3.62 14.85
CA ARG A 29 27.53 4.17 16.06
C ARG A 29 28.16 5.52 15.78
N SER A 30 28.18 6.37 16.80
CA SER A 30 28.90 7.65 16.74
C SER A 30 30.41 7.39 16.77
N GLY A 31 31.15 8.17 15.98
CA GLY A 31 32.60 8.11 15.90
C GLY A 31 33.20 9.39 15.32
N ASN A 32 34.47 9.34 14.97
CA ASN A 32 35.25 10.51 14.51
C ASN A 32 35.23 10.71 12.98
N ILE A 33 34.48 9.90 12.23
CA ILE A 33 34.36 10.03 10.77
C ILE A 33 33.14 10.91 10.43
N GLY A 34 33.33 11.87 9.54
CA GLY A 34 32.28 12.67 8.91
C GLY A 34 32.25 12.43 7.40
N LEU A 35 31.07 12.19 6.83
CA LEU A 35 30.90 11.99 5.39
C LEU A 35 30.08 13.10 4.77
N VAL A 36 30.38 13.42 3.52
CA VAL A 36 29.56 14.29 2.66
C VAL A 36 29.40 13.59 1.32
N GLY A 37 28.19 13.55 0.77
CA GLY A 37 28.01 12.93 -0.53
C GLY A 37 26.75 13.29 -1.30
N ALA A 38 26.91 13.37 -2.61
CA ALA A 38 25.81 13.46 -3.58
C ALA A 38 25.35 12.05 -3.98
N SER A 39 25.07 11.21 -2.98
CA SER A 39 24.85 9.78 -3.16
C SER A 39 24.11 9.18 -1.96
N GLY A 40 22.88 8.71 -2.15
CA GLY A 40 22.11 8.05 -1.09
C GLY A 40 22.72 6.71 -0.68
N THR A 41 22.53 5.68 -1.50
CA THR A 41 23.00 4.33 -1.17
C THR A 41 24.52 4.18 -1.12
N GLY A 42 25.29 5.09 -1.74
CA GLY A 42 26.74 5.12 -1.55
C GLY A 42 27.15 5.60 -0.16
N ILE A 43 26.44 6.59 0.41
CA ILE A 43 26.61 6.95 1.82
C ILE A 43 26.27 5.73 2.68
N GLN A 44 25.11 5.10 2.47
CA GLN A 44 24.67 3.94 3.25
C GLN A 44 25.69 2.78 3.24
N GLU A 45 26.24 2.46 2.07
CA GLU A 45 27.23 1.39 1.93
C GLU A 45 28.51 1.72 2.71
N VAL A 46 29.05 2.94 2.55
CA VAL A 46 30.26 3.36 3.27
C VAL A 46 30.02 3.43 4.78
N THR A 47 28.91 4.01 5.25
CA THR A 47 28.62 4.12 6.69
C THR A 47 28.40 2.75 7.31
N SER A 48 27.68 1.86 6.61
CA SER A 48 27.42 0.51 7.09
C SER A 48 28.70 -0.32 7.13
N MET A 49 29.60 -0.17 6.16
CA MET A 49 30.92 -0.81 6.21
C MET A 49 31.79 -0.28 7.34
N ILE A 50 31.84 1.03 7.57
CA ILE A 50 32.56 1.63 8.70
C ILE A 50 32.06 1.03 10.03
N GLU A 51 30.74 0.96 10.21
CA GLU A 51 30.11 0.33 11.39
C GLU A 51 30.54 -1.14 11.55
N ARG A 52 30.47 -1.93 10.47
CA ARG A 52 30.85 -3.36 10.48
C ARG A 52 32.35 -3.56 10.72
N LEU A 53 33.20 -2.61 10.31
CA LEU A 53 34.64 -2.58 10.58
C LEU A 53 34.97 -2.10 12.00
N GLY A 54 33.97 -1.65 12.76
CA GLY A 54 34.11 -1.27 14.16
C GLY A 54 34.22 0.23 14.41
N GLY A 55 34.29 1.05 13.36
CA GLY A 55 34.32 2.52 13.46
C GLY A 55 32.92 3.12 13.56
N GLY A 56 32.85 4.45 13.59
CA GLY A 56 31.58 5.16 13.73
C GLY A 56 31.55 6.48 12.96
N VAL A 57 30.33 6.89 12.61
CA VAL A 57 30.05 8.10 11.85
C VAL A 57 29.14 9.01 12.68
N THR A 58 29.55 10.25 12.87
CA THR A 58 28.72 11.25 13.58
C THR A 58 27.87 12.05 12.61
N HIS A 59 28.40 12.35 11.42
CA HIS A 59 27.68 13.02 10.35
C HIS A 59 27.88 12.30 9.03
N ALA A 60 26.78 12.10 8.29
CA ALA A 60 26.79 11.75 6.88
C ALA A 60 25.82 12.69 6.18
N ILE A 61 26.34 13.73 5.54
CA ILE A 61 25.56 14.84 4.97
C ILE A 61 25.31 14.54 3.50
N GLY A 62 24.10 14.08 3.19
CA GLY A 62 23.64 13.98 1.82
C GLY A 62 23.44 15.37 1.20
N THR A 63 23.95 15.59 -0.01
CA THR A 63 23.87 16.91 -0.68
C THR A 63 22.78 16.97 -1.76
N GLY A 64 22.23 15.82 -2.14
CA GLY A 64 21.29 15.65 -3.26
C GLY A 64 22.01 15.29 -4.57
N GLY A 65 21.42 14.40 -5.38
CA GLY A 65 22.09 13.79 -6.53
C GLY A 65 22.58 14.76 -7.63
N ARG A 66 22.12 16.01 -7.62
CA ARG A 66 22.46 17.04 -8.63
C ARG A 66 23.41 18.13 -8.15
N ASP A 67 23.86 18.06 -6.90
CA ASP A 67 24.63 19.15 -6.28
C ASP A 67 25.95 19.42 -7.02
N LEU A 68 26.63 18.37 -7.51
CA LEU A 68 27.88 18.52 -8.28
C LEU A 68 27.68 18.77 -9.79
N SER A 69 26.47 19.11 -10.24
CA SER A 69 26.25 19.53 -11.63
C SER A 69 26.80 20.94 -11.88
N ASP A 70 27.19 21.24 -13.12
CA ASP A 70 27.64 22.59 -13.54
C ASP A 70 26.63 23.68 -13.18
N SER A 71 25.33 23.37 -13.25
CA SER A 71 24.26 24.32 -12.97
C SER A 71 24.10 24.68 -11.49
N VAL A 72 24.57 23.80 -10.59
CA VAL A 72 24.45 23.98 -9.14
C VAL A 72 25.80 24.40 -8.54
N GLY A 73 26.91 23.80 -8.99
CA GLY A 73 28.26 24.21 -8.58
C GLY A 73 28.65 23.76 -7.17
N ALA A 74 28.23 22.57 -6.74
CA ALA A 74 28.65 21.92 -5.48
C ALA A 74 28.42 22.77 -4.21
N ILE A 75 27.42 23.65 -4.21
CA ILE A 75 27.18 24.60 -3.11
C ILE A 75 27.02 23.89 -1.76
N THR A 76 26.20 22.84 -1.72
CA THR A 76 25.93 22.13 -0.46
C THR A 76 27.11 21.23 -0.06
N MET A 77 27.78 20.61 -1.02
CA MET A 77 29.01 19.85 -0.84
C MET A 77 30.10 20.70 -0.17
N GLU A 78 30.38 21.88 -0.71
CA GLU A 78 31.41 22.78 -0.18
C GLU A 78 31.05 23.32 1.20
N ASP A 79 29.80 23.73 1.42
CA ASP A 79 29.30 24.18 2.73
C ASP A 79 29.43 23.07 3.79
N ALA A 80 29.12 21.82 3.41
CA ALA A 80 29.23 20.66 4.30
C ALA A 80 30.69 20.28 4.60
N ILE A 81 31.57 20.29 3.59
CA ILE A 81 33.01 20.08 3.79
C ILE A 81 33.57 21.13 4.75
N ALA A 82 33.27 22.40 4.53
CA ALA A 82 33.68 23.49 5.39
C ALA A 82 33.18 23.31 6.83
N GLY A 83 31.90 22.91 7.00
CA GLY A 83 31.32 22.59 8.30
C GLY A 83 32.07 21.49 9.04
N LEU A 84 32.34 20.36 8.38
CA LEU A 84 33.07 19.24 8.98
C LEU A 84 34.55 19.56 9.24
N ALA A 85 35.18 20.37 8.39
CA ALA A 85 36.54 20.86 8.61
C ALA A 85 36.66 21.64 9.93
N HIS A 86 35.62 22.38 10.32
CA HIS A 86 35.54 23.16 11.56
C HIS A 86 34.85 22.43 12.73
N HIS A 87 34.44 21.17 12.54
CA HIS A 87 33.80 20.38 13.58
C HIS A 87 34.83 19.55 14.33
N ASP A 88 35.22 19.96 15.54
CA ASP A 88 36.33 19.34 16.30
C ASP A 88 36.23 17.82 16.47
N PRO A 89 35.04 17.24 16.75
CA PRO A 89 34.90 15.78 16.87
C PRO A 89 35.10 14.99 15.56
N THR A 90 35.06 15.65 14.40
CA THR A 90 35.35 15.00 13.12
C THR A 90 36.85 15.04 12.87
N GLU A 91 37.49 13.89 12.82
CA GLU A 91 38.93 13.75 12.56
C GLU A 91 39.24 13.33 11.13
N VAL A 92 38.32 12.59 10.47
CA VAL A 92 38.46 12.14 9.07
C VAL A 92 37.22 12.56 8.28
N ILE A 93 37.44 13.06 7.07
CA ILE A 93 36.35 13.46 6.16
C ILE A 93 36.30 12.51 4.96
N GLY A 94 35.12 11.96 4.66
CA GLY A 94 34.89 11.14 3.47
C GLY A 94 33.98 11.83 2.47
N ILE A 95 34.36 11.79 1.19
CA ILE A 95 33.64 12.40 0.07
C ILE A 95 33.13 11.31 -0.86
N ILE A 96 31.83 11.32 -1.16
CA ILE A 96 31.21 10.30 -2.01
C ILE A 96 30.36 10.98 -3.08
N SER A 97 30.72 10.84 -4.36
CA SER A 97 29.86 11.30 -5.43
C SER A 97 29.94 10.44 -6.68
N LYS A 98 28.89 10.51 -7.50
CA LYS A 98 28.96 10.23 -8.93
C LYS A 98 29.92 11.23 -9.60
N PRO A 99 30.44 10.96 -10.81
CA PRO A 99 31.50 11.77 -11.38
C PRO A 99 30.96 13.18 -11.67
N PRO A 100 31.55 14.22 -11.05
CA PRO A 100 31.18 15.60 -11.31
C PRO A 100 31.64 16.06 -12.70
N ALA A 101 31.11 17.20 -13.14
CA ALA A 101 31.73 17.91 -14.24
C ALA A 101 33.13 18.38 -13.85
N LYS A 102 34.06 18.42 -14.80
CA LYS A 102 35.50 18.62 -14.53
C LYS A 102 35.78 19.89 -13.73
N GLU A 103 35.13 21.01 -14.06
CA GLU A 103 35.37 22.28 -13.36
C GLU A 103 34.90 22.20 -11.90
N VAL A 104 33.69 21.68 -11.66
CA VAL A 104 33.14 21.46 -10.31
C VAL A 104 33.99 20.48 -9.51
N ARG A 105 34.51 19.43 -10.16
CA ARG A 105 35.45 18.48 -9.55
C ARG A 105 36.69 19.18 -9.04
N ASP A 106 37.34 19.95 -9.92
CA ASP A 106 38.63 20.56 -9.64
C ASP A 106 38.49 21.61 -8.53
N ASP A 107 37.35 22.32 -8.46
CA ASP A 107 37.00 23.22 -7.36
C ASP A 107 36.82 22.50 -6.03
N VAL A 108 36.10 21.36 -6.01
CA VAL A 108 35.94 20.54 -4.80
C VAL A 108 37.29 19.97 -4.35
N VAL A 109 38.10 19.42 -5.27
CA VAL A 109 39.42 18.87 -4.94
C VAL A 109 40.36 19.95 -4.40
N SER A 110 40.34 21.16 -4.96
CA SER A 110 41.10 22.30 -4.42
C SER A 110 40.70 22.61 -2.97
N LEU A 111 39.41 22.53 -2.63
CA LEU A 111 38.94 22.69 -1.25
C LEU A 111 39.42 21.55 -0.34
N LEU A 112 39.41 20.30 -0.81
CA LEU A 112 39.89 19.14 -0.02
C LEU A 112 41.37 19.25 0.32
N HIS A 113 42.19 19.81 -0.58
CA HIS A 113 43.61 20.09 -0.31
C HIS A 113 43.85 21.32 0.59
N SER A 114 42.79 22.09 0.88
CA SER A 114 42.88 23.29 1.71
C SER A 114 42.54 23.03 3.18
N ILE A 115 42.08 21.83 3.52
CA ILE A 115 41.69 21.46 4.90
C ILE A 115 42.81 20.69 5.61
N ASP A 116 42.93 20.89 6.92
CA ASP A 116 43.99 20.28 7.74
C ASP A 116 43.71 18.82 8.14
N LYS A 117 42.49 18.33 7.90
CA LYS A 117 42.04 16.98 8.26
C LYS A 117 42.27 16.02 7.10
N PRO A 118 42.68 14.76 7.36
CA PRO A 118 42.80 13.75 6.33
C PRO A 118 41.46 13.48 5.64
N VAL A 119 41.51 13.33 4.31
CA VAL A 119 40.33 13.15 3.46
C VAL A 119 40.43 11.84 2.69
N VAL A 120 39.34 11.09 2.60
CA VAL A 120 39.16 10.07 1.56
C VAL A 120 38.08 10.52 0.58
N ALA A 121 38.33 10.40 -0.72
CA ALA A 121 37.37 10.81 -1.74
C ALA A 121 37.17 9.70 -2.78
N ILE A 122 35.91 9.42 -3.10
CA ILE A 122 35.50 8.60 -4.23
C ILE A 122 34.64 9.42 -5.19
N PHE A 123 35.17 9.57 -6.40
CA PHE A 123 34.44 10.07 -7.56
C PHE A 123 34.16 8.86 -8.46
N LEU A 124 32.99 8.25 -8.33
CA LEU A 124 32.65 7.03 -9.07
C LEU A 124 32.84 7.27 -10.58
N GLY A 125 33.47 6.33 -11.28
CA GLY A 125 33.86 6.47 -12.68
C GLY A 125 35.32 6.89 -12.88
N GLU A 126 36.01 7.36 -11.84
CA GLU A 126 37.45 7.60 -11.87
C GLU A 126 38.21 6.38 -11.36
N LYS A 127 39.32 6.05 -12.03
CA LYS A 127 40.27 5.02 -11.62
C LYS A 127 41.58 5.66 -11.17
N PRO A 128 41.69 6.11 -9.91
CA PRO A 128 42.90 6.74 -9.41
C PRO A 128 44.07 5.74 -9.37
N ASP A 129 45.26 6.19 -9.75
CA ASP A 129 46.52 5.42 -9.69
C ASP A 129 47.48 5.91 -8.59
N HIS A 130 47.10 6.96 -7.86
CA HIS A 130 47.84 7.52 -6.73
C HIS A 130 46.92 8.22 -5.72
N HIS A 131 47.50 8.60 -4.58
CA HIS A 131 46.92 9.50 -3.59
C HIS A 131 47.70 10.83 -3.61
N GLU A 132 47.08 11.92 -3.17
CA GLU A 132 47.68 13.26 -3.24
C GLU A 132 47.81 13.84 -1.83
N ASP A 133 49.02 13.96 -1.30
CA ASP A 133 49.29 14.45 0.07
C ASP A 133 48.35 13.84 1.14
N SER A 134 47.42 14.62 1.70
CA SER A 134 46.42 14.20 2.72
C SER A 134 45.06 13.80 2.13
N VAL A 135 44.91 13.83 0.81
CA VAL A 135 43.70 13.45 0.06
C VAL A 135 43.89 12.08 -0.58
N TYR A 136 43.20 11.08 -0.03
CA TYR A 136 43.26 9.69 -0.46
C TYR A 136 42.13 9.38 -1.44
N LEU A 137 42.48 9.11 -2.69
CA LEU A 137 41.53 8.78 -3.75
C LEU A 137 41.19 7.29 -3.77
N ALA A 138 39.91 6.95 -3.67
CA ALA A 138 39.39 5.59 -3.72
C ALA A 138 38.68 5.30 -5.07
N HIS A 139 38.71 4.04 -5.49
CA HIS A 139 38.05 3.53 -6.69
C HIS A 139 36.70 2.87 -6.37
N THR A 140 36.55 2.29 -5.17
CA THR A 140 35.31 1.63 -4.73
C THR A 140 34.82 2.15 -3.39
N LEU A 141 33.52 2.01 -3.12
CA LEU A 141 32.90 2.36 -1.85
C LEU A 141 33.54 1.55 -0.71
N GLU A 142 33.89 0.28 -0.97
CA GLU A 142 34.61 -0.57 -0.01
C GLU A 142 36.00 -0.02 0.33
N GLU A 143 36.77 0.39 -0.68
CA GLU A 143 38.06 1.02 -0.47
C GLU A 143 37.92 2.33 0.31
N THR A 144 36.89 3.12 0.01
CA THR A 144 36.58 4.37 0.72
C THR A 144 36.40 4.13 2.21
N ALA A 145 35.57 3.14 2.59
CA ALA A 145 35.36 2.79 3.99
C ALA A 145 36.64 2.28 4.68
N LYS A 146 37.44 1.46 4.00
CA LYS A 146 38.69 0.91 4.58
C LYS A 146 39.76 1.99 4.77
N ILE A 147 39.91 2.92 3.83
CA ILE A 147 40.82 4.06 3.97
C ILE A 147 40.33 4.97 5.11
N ALA A 148 39.04 5.29 5.17
CA ALA A 148 38.47 6.07 6.28
C ALA A 148 38.78 5.45 7.65
N MET A 149 38.65 4.14 7.76
CA MET A 149 38.98 3.38 8.98
C MET A 149 40.46 3.43 9.34
N ASP A 150 41.35 3.20 8.37
CA ASP A 150 42.79 3.26 8.65
C ASP A 150 43.20 4.68 9.07
N LEU A 151 42.66 5.73 8.42
CA LEU A 151 42.89 7.12 8.82
C LEU A 151 42.35 7.42 10.23
N ALA A 152 41.13 6.97 10.55
CA ALA A 152 40.48 7.22 11.84
C ALA A 152 41.22 6.52 12.99
N ASP A 153 41.85 5.38 12.71
CA ASP A 153 42.69 4.63 13.65
C ASP A 153 44.16 5.11 13.68
N ASN A 154 44.51 6.17 12.94
CA ASN A 154 45.88 6.64 12.74
C ASN A 154 46.84 5.54 12.24
N LYS A 155 46.33 4.63 11.39
CA LYS A 155 47.10 3.58 10.71
C LYS A 155 47.55 4.09 9.33
N PRO A 156 48.72 3.64 8.84
CA PRO A 156 49.13 3.93 7.47
C PRO A 156 48.13 3.36 6.45
N VAL A 157 47.69 4.19 5.51
CA VAL A 157 46.89 3.76 4.36
C VAL A 157 47.69 2.77 3.52
N LYS A 158 47.05 1.66 3.14
CA LYS A 158 47.68 0.61 2.34
C LYS A 158 47.79 1.03 0.89
N ASP A 159 48.86 0.58 0.23
CA ASP A 159 49.01 0.75 -1.22
C ASP A 159 47.83 0.15 -2.00
N ASN A 160 47.22 -0.92 -1.49
CA ASN A 160 46.14 -1.63 -2.16
C ASN A 160 45.26 -2.39 -1.16
N TYR A 161 43.96 -2.14 -1.19
CA TYR A 161 42.96 -2.83 -0.36
C TYR A 161 42.34 -4.04 -1.07
N TYR A 162 42.67 -4.26 -2.34
CA TYR A 162 42.17 -5.32 -3.18
C TYR A 162 43.03 -6.58 -3.07
N SER A 163 42.39 -7.73 -2.80
CA SER A 163 43.08 -9.03 -2.76
C SER A 163 43.51 -9.47 -4.16
N LYS A 164 44.76 -9.92 -4.33
CA LYS A 164 45.23 -10.56 -5.59
C LYS A 164 44.60 -11.92 -5.85
N LYS A 165 44.04 -12.58 -4.82
CA LYS A 165 43.34 -13.86 -4.96
C LYS A 165 41.88 -13.61 -5.37
N PRO A 166 41.36 -14.28 -6.42
CA PRO A 166 39.94 -14.25 -6.78
C PRO A 166 39.05 -14.69 -5.62
N LEU A 167 37.82 -14.17 -5.57
CA LEU A 167 36.81 -14.52 -4.55
C LEU A 167 36.09 -15.84 -4.89
N ALA A 168 36.07 -16.21 -6.17
CA ALA A 168 35.47 -17.45 -6.67
C ALA A 168 36.35 -18.07 -7.76
N ASP A 169 36.24 -19.38 -7.92
CA ASP A 169 36.75 -20.06 -9.11
C ASP A 169 35.79 -19.81 -10.28
N ALA A 170 36.33 -19.77 -11.50
CA ALA A 170 35.51 -19.64 -12.70
C ALA A 170 34.60 -20.87 -12.88
N ASP A 171 33.33 -20.64 -13.21
CA ASP A 171 32.38 -21.70 -13.57
C ASP A 171 32.36 -21.84 -15.10
N PRO A 172 32.86 -22.96 -15.67
CA PRO A 172 32.88 -23.16 -17.12
C PRO A 172 31.49 -23.09 -17.78
N LYS A 173 30.40 -23.27 -17.02
CA LYS A 173 29.03 -23.15 -17.55
C LYS A 173 28.56 -21.70 -17.72
N LEU A 174 29.24 -20.77 -17.08
CA LEU A 174 28.93 -19.33 -17.11
C LEU A 174 29.87 -18.56 -18.05
N GLU A 175 30.89 -19.21 -18.62
CA GLU A 175 31.76 -18.60 -19.61
C GLU A 175 30.95 -18.09 -20.82
N GLY A 176 31.11 -16.80 -21.15
CA GLY A 176 30.37 -16.13 -22.23
C GLY A 176 28.91 -15.80 -21.92
N LYS A 177 28.41 -16.07 -20.69
CA LYS A 177 27.10 -15.60 -20.23
C LYS A 177 27.14 -14.14 -19.79
N HIS A 178 25.96 -13.55 -19.65
CA HIS A 178 25.80 -12.14 -19.30
C HIS A 178 25.58 -11.94 -17.79
N ILE A 179 26.11 -10.82 -17.29
CA ILE A 179 25.85 -10.31 -15.95
C ILE A 179 24.73 -9.28 -16.04
N ILE A 180 23.69 -9.47 -15.24
CA ILE A 180 22.55 -8.56 -15.11
C ILE A 180 22.52 -8.00 -13.69
N GLY A 181 22.57 -6.68 -13.50
CA GLY A 181 22.39 -6.03 -12.21
C GLY A 181 21.02 -5.43 -12.04
N LEU A 182 20.32 -5.78 -10.96
CA LEU A 182 18.97 -5.29 -10.64
C LEU A 182 19.01 -4.59 -9.28
N TYR A 183 19.42 -3.33 -9.30
CA TYR A 183 19.69 -2.56 -8.09
C TYR A 183 18.51 -1.69 -7.70
N SER A 184 18.21 -1.63 -6.41
CA SER A 184 17.31 -0.63 -5.82
C SER A 184 18.02 0.70 -5.54
N GLY A 185 19.34 0.66 -5.35
CA GLY A 185 20.17 1.83 -5.07
C GLY A 185 21.00 2.29 -6.26
N GLY A 186 20.72 3.49 -6.78
CA GLY A 186 21.39 4.01 -7.98
C GLY A 186 22.91 4.15 -7.91
N THR A 187 23.49 4.46 -6.75
CA THR A 187 24.95 4.51 -6.60
C THR A 187 25.59 3.11 -6.63
N LEU A 188 24.93 2.12 -6.04
CA LEU A 188 25.37 0.72 -6.08
C LEU A 188 25.30 0.19 -7.52
N ALA A 189 24.22 0.53 -8.23
CA ALA A 189 24.07 0.27 -9.66
C ALA A 189 25.22 0.89 -10.46
N TYR A 190 25.58 2.14 -10.16
CA TYR A 190 26.67 2.87 -10.80
C TYR A 190 28.03 2.22 -10.60
N GLU A 191 28.39 1.89 -9.36
CA GLU A 191 29.63 1.17 -9.05
C GLU A 191 29.66 -0.20 -9.77
N ALA A 192 28.55 -0.94 -9.75
CA ALA A 192 28.46 -2.22 -10.44
C ALA A 192 28.61 -2.08 -11.97
N GLY A 193 27.93 -1.11 -12.58
CA GLY A 193 28.03 -0.82 -14.02
C GLY A 193 29.46 -0.45 -14.43
N MET A 194 30.13 0.41 -13.65
CA MET A 194 31.53 0.79 -13.87
C MET A 194 32.45 -0.42 -13.83
N LEU A 195 32.41 -1.19 -12.74
CA LEU A 195 33.29 -2.34 -12.53
C LEU A 195 33.05 -3.45 -13.57
N VAL A 196 31.80 -3.75 -13.92
CA VAL A 196 31.49 -4.70 -15.00
C VAL A 196 31.99 -4.18 -16.34
N SER A 197 31.78 -2.90 -16.65
CA SER A 197 32.23 -2.29 -17.91
C SER A 197 33.75 -2.30 -18.06
N GLU A 198 34.47 -2.02 -16.98
CA GLU A 198 35.93 -2.07 -16.93
C GLU A 198 36.45 -3.49 -17.17
N ALA A 199 36.02 -4.46 -16.36
CA ALA A 199 36.52 -5.84 -16.43
C ALA A 199 36.22 -6.50 -17.80
N LEU A 200 35.14 -6.10 -18.45
CA LEU A 200 34.69 -6.64 -19.73
C LEU A 200 35.05 -5.76 -20.94
N ASN A 201 35.69 -4.61 -20.73
CA ASN A 201 36.02 -3.62 -21.76
C ASN A 201 34.79 -3.27 -22.63
N LEU A 202 33.73 -2.76 -21.98
CA LEU A 202 32.44 -2.48 -22.61
C LEU A 202 32.24 -1.03 -23.08
N GLY A 203 33.23 -0.16 -22.85
CA GLY A 203 33.22 1.21 -23.37
C GLY A 203 32.59 2.25 -22.44
N GLY A 204 32.42 1.91 -21.16
CA GLY A 204 31.88 2.80 -20.13
C GLY A 204 30.43 2.48 -19.75
N ILE A 205 29.82 3.46 -19.11
CA ILE A 205 28.45 3.45 -18.59
C ILE A 205 27.56 4.34 -19.44
N ILE A 206 26.25 4.18 -19.30
CA ILE A 206 25.22 5.02 -19.90
C ILE A 206 24.25 5.49 -18.83
N SER A 207 23.38 6.43 -19.18
CA SER A 207 22.25 6.84 -18.34
C SER A 207 21.07 7.05 -19.28
N GLU A 208 20.37 5.97 -19.60
CA GLU A 208 19.22 5.94 -20.52
C GLU A 208 18.17 4.96 -19.99
N ASP A 209 16.93 5.41 -19.80
CA ASP A 209 15.78 4.60 -19.36
C ASP A 209 16.07 3.72 -18.12
N GLY A 210 16.75 4.27 -17.12
CA GLY A 210 17.13 3.57 -15.88
C GLY A 210 18.24 2.53 -16.04
N TYR A 211 18.88 2.44 -17.21
CA TYR A 211 20.09 1.64 -17.41
C TYR A 211 21.34 2.45 -17.09
N VAL A 212 22.19 1.86 -16.25
CA VAL A 212 23.56 2.32 -15.96
C VAL A 212 24.57 1.67 -16.92
N LEU A 213 24.31 0.43 -17.34
CA LEU A 213 25.11 -0.29 -18.32
C LEU A 213 24.18 -1.05 -19.24
N LYS A 214 24.43 -1.00 -20.55
CA LYS A 214 23.76 -1.84 -21.54
C LYS A 214 24.68 -2.10 -22.72
N ALA A 215 25.53 -3.11 -22.61
CA ALA A 215 26.59 -3.34 -23.58
C ALA A 215 26.92 -4.83 -23.75
N LYS A 216 26.93 -5.29 -25.01
CA LYS A 216 27.22 -6.68 -25.40
C LYS A 216 26.41 -7.72 -24.60
N GLY A 217 25.16 -7.38 -24.26
CA GLY A 217 24.23 -8.23 -23.51
C GLY A 217 24.36 -8.18 -21.99
N ASN A 218 25.34 -7.46 -21.44
CA ASN A 218 25.41 -7.18 -20.00
C ASN A 218 24.63 -5.91 -19.69
N GLU A 219 23.83 -5.96 -18.62
CA GLU A 219 22.93 -4.87 -18.26
C GLU A 219 23.02 -4.60 -16.76
N VAL A 220 23.01 -3.34 -16.35
CA VAL A 220 22.89 -2.94 -14.94
C VAL A 220 21.83 -1.86 -14.87
N LEU A 221 20.78 -2.11 -14.10
CA LEU A 221 19.60 -1.27 -13.98
C LEU A 221 19.59 -0.62 -12.59
N ASP A 222 19.26 0.66 -12.58
CA ASP A 222 18.82 1.41 -11.41
C ASP A 222 17.28 1.38 -11.39
N LEU A 223 16.71 0.46 -10.62
CA LEU A 223 15.26 0.34 -10.47
C LEU A 223 14.65 1.49 -9.66
N GLY A 224 15.48 2.31 -9.02
CA GLY A 224 15.08 3.50 -8.27
C GLY A 224 14.85 4.73 -9.17
N ASP A 225 15.25 4.66 -10.43
CA ASP A 225 15.07 5.75 -11.40
C ASP A 225 13.59 6.12 -11.59
N ASP A 226 13.33 7.40 -11.87
CA ASP A 226 11.98 7.96 -12.06
C ASP A 226 11.14 7.15 -13.07
N ILE A 227 11.75 6.54 -14.08
CA ILE A 227 11.03 5.72 -15.07
C ILE A 227 10.33 4.50 -14.45
N TYR A 228 10.88 3.95 -13.36
CA TYR A 228 10.34 2.78 -12.67
C TYR A 228 9.50 3.15 -11.44
N THR A 229 9.63 4.39 -10.94
CA THR A 229 8.99 4.87 -9.71
C THR A 229 7.85 5.88 -9.95
N GLN A 230 7.60 6.30 -11.19
CA GLN A 230 6.41 7.10 -11.52
C GLN A 230 5.12 6.33 -11.21
N GLY A 231 4.31 6.89 -10.31
CA GLY A 231 3.03 6.28 -9.87
C GLY A 231 3.19 5.04 -8.98
N ARG A 232 4.41 4.68 -8.59
CA ARG A 232 4.71 3.49 -7.78
C ARG A 232 5.67 3.84 -6.62
N PRO A 233 5.62 3.12 -5.49
CA PRO A 233 6.63 3.32 -4.44
C PRO A 233 8.03 2.94 -4.94
N HIS A 234 9.06 3.56 -4.35
CA HIS A 234 10.47 3.26 -4.64
C HIS A 234 10.79 1.77 -4.37
N PRO A 235 11.66 1.10 -5.15
CA PRO A 235 11.96 -0.34 -4.98
C PRO A 235 12.62 -0.73 -3.64
N MET A 236 13.10 0.24 -2.86
CA MET A 236 13.56 0.02 -1.48
C MET A 236 12.39 -0.15 -0.49
N ILE A 237 11.18 0.27 -0.87
CA ILE A 237 9.94 0.18 -0.09
C ILE A 237 9.02 -0.90 -0.68
N ASP A 238 9.09 -1.15 -1.98
CA ASP A 238 8.17 -2.05 -2.66
C ASP A 238 8.91 -3.06 -3.57
N PRO A 239 8.80 -4.37 -3.29
CA PRO A 239 9.57 -5.38 -4.02
C PRO A 239 9.01 -5.69 -5.41
N ARG A 240 7.81 -5.25 -5.78
CA ARG A 240 7.07 -5.74 -6.96
C ARG A 240 7.87 -5.63 -8.25
N ILE A 241 8.45 -4.47 -8.54
CA ILE A 241 9.24 -4.25 -9.76
C ILE A 241 10.52 -5.11 -9.76
N ARG A 242 11.11 -5.34 -8.58
CA ARG A 242 12.30 -6.18 -8.42
C ARG A 242 11.97 -7.65 -8.75
N ILE A 243 10.85 -8.15 -8.23
CA ILE A 243 10.36 -9.51 -8.48
C ILE A 243 10.04 -9.72 -9.97
N GLU A 244 9.40 -8.73 -10.60
CA GLU A 244 9.11 -8.71 -12.03
C GLU A 244 10.40 -8.83 -12.86
N LYS A 245 11.38 -7.96 -12.60
CA LYS A 245 12.66 -7.95 -13.33
C LYS A 245 13.51 -9.19 -13.10
N ILE A 246 13.53 -9.74 -11.88
CA ILE A 246 14.18 -11.04 -11.60
C ILE A 246 13.59 -12.12 -12.49
N SER A 247 12.26 -12.17 -12.62
CA SER A 247 11.57 -13.15 -13.47
C SER A 247 11.82 -12.91 -14.96
N GLU A 248 11.78 -11.65 -15.41
CA GLU A 248 12.05 -11.24 -16.79
C GLU A 248 13.43 -11.71 -17.26
N TYR A 249 14.49 -11.28 -16.58
CA TYR A 249 15.87 -11.58 -16.99
C TYR A 249 16.26 -13.04 -16.78
N ALA A 250 15.59 -13.75 -15.87
CA ALA A 250 15.81 -15.18 -15.71
C ALA A 250 15.29 -16.03 -16.87
N ASN A 251 14.31 -15.53 -17.61
CA ASN A 251 13.81 -16.20 -18.81
C ASN A 251 14.76 -16.06 -20.02
N ASP A 252 15.74 -15.14 -19.97
CA ASP A 252 16.75 -15.05 -21.03
C ASP A 252 17.79 -16.20 -20.88
N PRO A 253 17.97 -17.06 -21.91
CA PRO A 253 18.95 -18.15 -21.88
C PRO A 253 20.43 -17.69 -21.82
N LYS A 254 20.71 -16.42 -22.11
CA LYS A 254 22.06 -15.83 -22.07
C LYS A 254 22.43 -15.24 -20.71
N THR A 255 21.46 -15.00 -19.83
CA THR A 255 21.72 -14.59 -18.44
C THR A 255 22.45 -15.71 -17.69
N GLY A 256 23.60 -15.37 -17.10
CA GLY A 256 24.40 -16.28 -16.28
C GLY A 256 24.42 -15.90 -14.81
N VAL A 257 24.55 -14.60 -14.52
CA VAL A 257 24.58 -14.08 -13.15
C VAL A 257 23.61 -12.91 -13.01
N ILE A 258 22.82 -12.90 -11.95
CA ILE A 258 21.98 -11.77 -11.54
C ILE A 258 22.55 -11.20 -10.23
N LEU A 259 22.93 -9.92 -10.27
CA LEU A 259 23.39 -9.12 -9.14
C LEU A 259 22.21 -8.38 -8.49
N LEU A 260 22.15 -8.40 -7.17
CA LEU A 260 21.12 -7.75 -6.35
C LEU A 260 21.73 -6.97 -5.20
N ASP A 261 21.03 -5.97 -4.71
CA ASP A 261 21.27 -5.29 -3.43
C ASP A 261 20.07 -5.47 -2.48
N ASP A 262 20.34 -5.60 -1.19
CA ASP A 262 19.31 -5.51 -0.15
C ASP A 262 19.69 -4.39 0.82
N VAL A 263 19.04 -3.23 0.67
CA VAL A 263 19.37 -2.02 1.43
C VAL A 263 18.44 -1.95 2.64
N LEU A 264 19.03 -2.01 3.83
CA LEU A 264 18.31 -1.98 5.11
C LEU A 264 18.26 -0.55 5.68
N GLY A 265 17.65 -0.41 6.85
CA GLY A 265 17.60 0.83 7.62
C GLY A 265 16.18 1.38 7.76
N TYR A 266 16.06 2.59 8.32
CA TYR A 266 14.75 3.25 8.37
C TYR A 266 14.30 3.63 6.97
N GLY A 267 12.98 3.56 6.74
CA GLY A 267 12.36 3.94 5.47
C GLY A 267 12.39 2.86 4.40
N THR A 268 13.01 1.70 4.64
CA THR A 268 13.01 0.57 3.70
C THR A 268 11.99 -0.50 4.12
N ASP A 269 11.58 -1.36 3.19
CA ASP A 269 10.66 -2.47 3.47
C ASP A 269 11.25 -3.44 4.49
N ASP A 270 10.46 -3.81 5.51
CA ASP A 270 10.90 -4.71 6.58
C ASP A 270 11.04 -6.18 6.13
N THR A 271 10.53 -6.51 4.94
CA THR A 271 10.42 -7.88 4.42
C THR A 271 11.08 -8.08 3.05
N MET A 272 11.97 -7.16 2.66
CA MET A 272 12.61 -7.18 1.34
C MET A 272 13.43 -8.45 1.14
N ALA A 273 14.16 -8.89 2.18
CA ALA A 273 14.94 -10.11 2.16
C ALA A 273 14.08 -11.35 1.84
N GLU A 274 12.92 -11.49 2.49
CA GLU A 274 11.95 -12.57 2.23
C GLU A 274 11.39 -12.49 0.82
N SER A 275 11.03 -11.29 0.37
CA SER A 275 10.45 -11.07 -0.96
C SER A 275 11.43 -11.44 -2.08
N LEU A 276 12.70 -11.04 -1.94
CA LEU A 276 13.77 -11.42 -2.87
C LEU A 276 14.07 -12.92 -2.81
N ALA A 277 14.13 -13.50 -1.60
CA ALA A 277 14.33 -14.93 -1.40
C ALA A 277 13.24 -15.77 -2.08
N ASP A 278 11.97 -15.40 -1.92
CA ASP A 278 10.84 -16.08 -2.56
C ASP A 278 10.89 -15.97 -4.09
N ALA A 279 11.22 -14.79 -4.62
CA ALA A 279 11.38 -14.60 -6.06
C ALA A 279 12.52 -15.47 -6.62
N VAL A 280 13.68 -15.49 -5.96
CA VAL A 280 14.83 -16.30 -6.35
C VAL A 280 14.54 -17.79 -6.24
N ASN A 281 13.84 -18.24 -5.19
CA ASN A 281 13.44 -19.64 -5.04
C ASN A 281 12.52 -20.09 -6.18
N ASN A 282 11.56 -19.27 -6.56
CA ASN A 282 10.64 -19.55 -7.67
C ASN A 282 11.36 -19.63 -9.01
N VAL A 283 12.32 -18.72 -9.25
CA VAL A 283 13.10 -18.68 -10.47
C VAL A 283 14.12 -19.80 -10.54
N SER A 284 14.87 -20.06 -9.46
CA SER A 284 15.95 -21.06 -9.43
C SER A 284 15.45 -22.49 -9.68
N ARG A 285 14.20 -22.79 -9.30
CA ARG A 285 13.53 -24.07 -9.64
C ARG A 285 13.35 -24.25 -11.15
N LYS A 286 13.07 -23.16 -11.88
CA LYS A 286 12.87 -23.17 -13.35
C LYS A 286 14.18 -23.02 -14.11
N HIS A 287 15.12 -22.26 -13.54
CA HIS A 287 16.35 -21.80 -14.20
C HIS A 287 17.60 -22.06 -13.35
N PRO A 288 17.93 -23.32 -13.02
CA PRO A 288 19.03 -23.67 -12.08
C PRO A 288 20.44 -23.30 -12.58
N ARG A 289 20.55 -22.83 -13.84
CA ARG A 289 21.79 -22.36 -14.44
C ARG A 289 22.23 -20.98 -13.92
N ILE A 290 21.28 -20.16 -13.45
CA ILE A 290 21.53 -18.78 -13.07
C ILE A 290 22.13 -18.74 -11.67
N LYS A 291 23.15 -17.92 -11.47
CA LYS A 291 23.69 -17.61 -10.15
C LYS A 291 23.16 -16.26 -9.68
N PHE A 292 22.69 -16.22 -8.44
CA PHE A 292 22.29 -14.99 -7.78
C PHE A 292 23.41 -14.58 -6.82
N VAL A 293 23.86 -13.35 -6.95
CA VAL A 293 24.92 -12.77 -6.12
C VAL A 293 24.38 -11.45 -5.56
N ALA A 294 24.52 -11.21 -4.27
CA ALA A 294 24.00 -10.00 -3.67
C ALA A 294 24.89 -9.42 -2.58
N THR A 295 24.65 -8.17 -2.24
CA THR A 295 25.17 -7.50 -1.05
C THR A 295 24.02 -7.04 -0.17
N VAL A 296 24.22 -7.09 1.15
CA VAL A 296 23.29 -6.52 2.13
C VAL A 296 23.91 -5.24 2.68
N VAL A 297 23.25 -4.11 2.42
CA VAL A 297 23.70 -2.78 2.82
C VAL A 297 23.00 -2.39 4.11
N GLY A 298 23.61 -2.74 5.24
CA GLY A 298 23.10 -2.34 6.55
C GLY A 298 23.93 -2.82 7.74
N THR A 299 23.32 -2.73 8.91
CA THR A 299 23.95 -2.95 10.22
C THR A 299 23.09 -3.82 11.13
N ARG A 300 23.68 -4.33 12.21
CA ARG A 300 22.95 -5.17 13.19
C ARG A 300 21.90 -4.42 13.99
N ASP A 301 21.98 -3.09 14.03
CA ASP A 301 21.04 -2.24 14.76
C ASP A 301 19.93 -1.68 13.86
N ASP A 302 19.93 -2.03 12.56
CA ASP A 302 18.84 -1.71 11.66
C ASP A 302 17.56 -2.47 12.02
N PRO A 303 16.36 -1.90 11.75
CA PRO A 303 15.08 -2.53 12.08
C PRO A 303 14.92 -3.96 11.56
N GLN A 304 15.50 -4.26 10.40
CA GLN A 304 15.37 -5.55 9.71
C GLN A 304 16.35 -6.63 10.18
N ASP A 305 17.34 -6.29 11.01
CA ASP A 305 18.45 -7.17 11.43
C ASP A 305 19.31 -7.67 10.25
N TYR A 306 20.52 -7.12 10.12
CA TYR A 306 21.50 -7.50 9.11
C TYR A 306 21.83 -9.00 9.03
N ASP A 307 22.00 -9.67 10.17
CA ASP A 307 22.38 -11.09 10.16
C ASP A 307 21.18 -11.97 9.75
N ALA A 308 19.96 -11.56 10.11
CA ALA A 308 18.73 -12.22 9.69
C ALA A 308 18.49 -12.08 8.17
N ALA A 309 18.57 -10.86 7.63
CA ALA A 309 18.41 -10.61 6.21
C ALA A 309 19.42 -11.41 5.36
N ARG A 310 20.70 -11.40 5.75
CA ARG A 310 21.74 -12.21 5.08
C ARG A 310 21.40 -13.70 5.08
N LYS A 311 20.97 -14.23 6.22
CA LYS A 311 20.62 -15.63 6.36
C LYS A 311 19.43 -16.00 5.48
N THR A 312 18.38 -15.19 5.45
CA THR A 312 17.20 -15.41 4.61
C THR A 312 17.57 -15.52 3.13
N LEU A 313 18.43 -14.62 2.64
CA LEU A 313 18.89 -14.64 1.26
C LEU A 313 19.82 -15.84 0.98
N GLN A 314 20.71 -16.18 1.91
CA GLN A 314 21.60 -17.35 1.82
C GLN A 314 20.81 -18.67 1.76
N ASP A 315 19.78 -18.81 2.59
CA ASP A 315 18.92 -20.00 2.63
C ASP A 315 18.15 -20.20 1.30
N ALA A 316 17.91 -19.12 0.54
CA ALA A 316 17.37 -19.16 -0.83
C ALA A 316 18.43 -19.49 -1.91
N GLY A 317 19.69 -19.70 -1.53
CA GLY A 317 20.79 -20.01 -2.44
C GLY A 317 21.46 -18.80 -3.08
N ILE A 318 21.22 -17.59 -2.57
CA ILE A 318 21.89 -16.36 -3.02
C ILE A 318 23.27 -16.28 -2.38
N ILE A 319 24.27 -15.93 -3.18
CA ILE A 319 25.65 -15.76 -2.72
C ILE A 319 25.80 -14.35 -2.17
N ILE A 320 26.00 -14.23 -0.85
CA ILE A 320 26.08 -12.94 -0.17
C ILE A 320 27.52 -12.54 0.13
N LEU A 321 27.89 -11.32 -0.26
CA LEU A 321 29.21 -10.72 -0.04
C LEU A 321 29.13 -9.56 0.96
N ASP A 322 30.28 -9.05 1.40
CA ASP A 322 30.35 -8.01 2.43
C ASP A 322 30.31 -6.59 1.88
N SER A 323 30.48 -6.43 0.56
CA SER A 323 30.37 -5.16 -0.16
C SER A 323 29.81 -5.36 -1.56
N ASN A 324 29.27 -4.28 -2.15
CA ASN A 324 28.85 -4.26 -3.54
C ASN A 324 30.01 -4.57 -4.51
N ALA A 325 31.19 -3.97 -4.28
CA ALA A 325 32.40 -4.25 -5.06
C ALA A 325 32.79 -5.74 -5.02
N GLN A 326 32.67 -6.40 -3.87
CA GLN A 326 32.92 -7.84 -3.75
C GLN A 326 31.86 -8.66 -4.50
N ALA A 327 30.58 -8.29 -4.42
CA ALA A 327 29.50 -8.97 -5.16
C ALA A 327 29.76 -8.93 -6.67
N VAL A 328 30.11 -7.76 -7.19
CA VAL A 328 30.45 -7.58 -8.61
C VAL A 328 31.69 -8.37 -8.99
N ARG A 329 32.75 -8.32 -8.17
CA ARG A 329 33.96 -9.11 -8.40
C ARG A 329 33.66 -10.62 -8.40
N TYR A 330 32.86 -11.10 -7.47
CA TYR A 330 32.46 -12.50 -7.40
C TYR A 330 31.74 -12.93 -8.67
N ALA A 331 30.79 -12.12 -9.16
CA ALA A 331 30.09 -12.35 -10.42
C ALA A 331 31.05 -12.38 -11.63
N LEU A 332 32.02 -11.47 -11.68
CA LEU A 332 33.07 -11.47 -12.71
C LEU A 332 33.94 -12.73 -12.64
N ASN A 333 34.34 -13.14 -11.44
CA ASN A 333 35.16 -14.33 -11.24
C ASN A 333 34.45 -15.59 -11.73
N LEU A 334 33.14 -15.71 -11.48
CA LEU A 334 32.32 -16.82 -11.98
C LEU A 334 32.35 -16.96 -13.51
N ILE A 335 32.46 -15.85 -14.26
CA ILE A 335 32.55 -15.87 -15.73
C ILE A 335 34.01 -15.85 -16.25
N GLY A 336 34.99 -16.08 -15.37
CA GLY A 336 36.41 -16.14 -15.73
C GLY A 336 37.08 -14.76 -15.93
N LYS A 337 36.55 -13.71 -15.32
CA LYS A 337 37.08 -12.34 -15.38
C LYS A 337 37.40 -11.83 -13.97
N ASP A 338 38.28 -10.85 -13.87
CA ASP A 338 38.62 -10.20 -12.60
C ASP A 338 38.94 -8.73 -12.86
N LEU A 339 38.89 -7.90 -11.82
CA LEU A 339 39.40 -6.52 -11.86
C LEU A 339 40.87 -6.51 -11.44
N ASN A 340 41.60 -5.50 -11.90
CA ASN A 340 42.98 -5.26 -11.50
C ASN A 340 43.12 -3.85 -10.94
N GLU A 341 43.35 -3.76 -9.63
CA GLU A 341 43.61 -2.52 -8.91
C GLU A 341 45.12 -2.27 -8.80
N PRO A 342 45.63 -1.13 -9.32
CA PRO A 342 47.03 -0.77 -9.16
C PRO A 342 47.36 -0.39 -7.70
N ASP A 343 48.62 -0.54 -7.32
CA ASP A 343 49.12 0.00 -6.05
C ASP A 343 49.13 1.53 -6.12
N LYS A 344 48.48 2.22 -5.18
CA LYS A 344 48.37 3.68 -5.11
C LYS A 344 49.41 4.24 -4.15
N LYS A 345 50.36 5.00 -4.68
CA LYS A 345 51.37 5.70 -3.87
C LYS A 345 50.93 7.12 -3.58
N VAL A 346 51.38 7.67 -2.46
CA VAL A 346 51.19 9.09 -2.15
C VAL A 346 52.20 9.91 -2.96
N VAL A 347 51.71 10.93 -3.69
CA VAL A 347 52.51 11.91 -4.41
C VAL A 347 52.17 13.32 -3.93
N ASN A 348 53.05 14.28 -4.20
CA ASN A 348 52.80 15.68 -3.84
C ASN A 348 51.72 16.28 -4.74
N TYR A 349 50.75 16.97 -4.14
CA TYR A 349 49.78 17.77 -4.87
C TYR A 349 50.47 18.99 -5.51
N THR A 350 50.09 19.29 -6.76
CA THR A 350 50.67 20.40 -7.53
C THR A 350 49.63 21.43 -7.98
N GLY A 351 48.37 21.24 -7.60
CA GLY A 351 47.29 22.19 -7.90
C GLY A 351 47.24 23.36 -6.92
N GLY A 352 46.26 24.24 -7.12
CA GLY A 352 46.03 25.40 -6.25
C GLY A 352 45.19 25.04 -5.03
N THR A 353 45.54 25.58 -3.86
CA THR A 353 44.68 25.62 -2.67
C THR A 353 43.92 26.94 -2.60
N ARG A 354 42.86 27.00 -1.80
CA ARG A 354 42.04 28.19 -1.59
C ARG A 354 41.67 28.36 -0.12
N GLU A 355 41.04 29.48 0.24
CA GLU A 355 40.56 29.69 1.61
C GLU A 355 39.38 28.77 1.91
N VAL A 356 39.44 28.05 3.04
CA VAL A 356 38.32 27.23 3.52
C VAL A 356 37.21 28.15 4.03
N PRO A 357 35.98 28.08 3.49
CA PRO A 357 34.89 28.94 3.94
C PRO A 357 34.62 28.80 5.44
N THR A 358 34.38 29.91 6.13
CA THR A 358 33.90 29.87 7.52
C THR A 358 32.43 29.45 7.55
N PRO A 359 32.05 28.36 8.26
CA PRO A 359 30.66 27.93 8.34
C PRO A 359 29.82 28.94 9.13
N SER A 360 28.53 29.03 8.81
CA SER A 360 27.60 29.84 9.61
C SER A 360 27.33 29.21 10.98
N GLU A 361 26.87 30.02 11.94
CA GLU A 361 26.41 29.52 13.25
C GLU A 361 25.33 28.44 13.11
N SER A 362 24.41 28.57 12.14
CA SER A 362 23.36 27.57 11.91
C SER A 362 23.90 26.23 11.41
N VAL A 363 24.95 26.25 10.57
CA VAL A 363 25.60 25.01 10.11
C VAL A 363 26.37 24.37 11.26
N LEU A 364 27.03 25.15 12.12
CA LEU A 364 27.68 24.62 13.31
C LEU A 364 26.66 24.06 14.32
N ASP A 365 25.54 24.75 14.59
CA ASP A 365 24.46 24.26 15.45
C ASP A 365 23.92 22.91 14.98
N LEU A 366 23.78 22.73 13.65
CA LEU A 366 23.37 21.47 13.04
C LEU A 366 24.34 20.32 13.34
N LEU A 367 25.64 20.61 13.47
CA LEU A 367 26.66 19.59 13.74
C LEU A 367 26.78 19.30 15.25
N TYR A 368 26.70 20.33 16.08
CA TYR A 368 26.89 20.21 17.54
C TYR A 368 25.63 19.83 18.32
N THR A 369 24.43 19.87 17.71
CA THR A 369 23.16 19.60 18.41
C THR A 369 22.28 18.59 17.69
N LYS A 370 21.41 17.91 18.45
CA LYS A 370 20.42 16.99 17.88
C LYS A 370 19.38 17.77 17.04
N PRO A 371 18.97 17.26 15.86
CA PRO A 371 18.08 17.97 14.96
C PRO A 371 16.68 18.19 15.56
N ARG A 372 16.08 19.32 15.18
CA ARG A 372 14.69 19.71 15.45
C ARG A 372 13.95 19.75 14.12
N VAL A 373 13.06 18.79 13.89
CA VAL A 373 12.53 18.47 12.55
C VAL A 373 11.05 18.83 12.45
N VAL A 374 10.69 19.55 11.40
CA VAL A 374 9.31 19.61 10.91
C VAL A 374 9.24 18.63 9.74
N ASN A 375 8.67 17.45 9.96
CA ASN A 375 8.59 16.43 8.93
C ASN A 375 7.40 16.70 8.01
N VAL A 376 7.64 16.69 6.70
CA VAL A 376 6.63 16.83 5.66
C VAL A 376 6.78 15.64 4.72
N GLY A 377 5.69 14.93 4.43
CA GLY A 377 5.71 13.69 3.64
C GLY A 377 5.48 12.45 4.51
N LEU A 378 6.28 11.39 4.29
CA LEU A 378 6.13 10.11 4.98
C LEU A 378 6.32 10.28 6.49
N SER A 379 5.28 9.94 7.27
CA SER A 379 5.30 10.13 8.73
C SER A 379 6.35 9.28 9.44
N GLU A 380 6.68 8.12 8.88
CA GLU A 380 7.67 7.16 9.41
C GLU A 380 9.08 7.75 9.49
N PHE A 381 9.41 8.79 8.69
CA PHE A 381 10.70 9.47 8.78
C PHE A 381 10.90 10.26 10.07
N LEU A 382 9.82 10.56 10.81
CA LEU A 382 9.93 11.23 12.10
C LEU A 382 10.31 10.27 13.24
N ASP A 383 10.00 8.99 13.10
CA ASP A 383 10.25 7.98 14.14
C ASP A 383 11.73 7.83 14.50
N PRO A 384 12.68 7.67 13.54
CA PRO A 384 14.10 7.64 13.88
C PRO A 384 14.57 8.96 14.51
N VAL A 385 14.03 10.11 14.09
CA VAL A 385 14.40 11.40 14.69
C VAL A 385 14.10 11.42 16.18
N ILE A 386 12.89 11.01 16.58
CA ILE A 386 12.49 10.97 18.00
C ILE A 386 13.29 9.90 18.75
N LYS A 387 13.44 8.70 18.16
CA LYS A 387 14.13 7.56 18.78
C LYS A 387 15.59 7.87 19.11
N PHE A 388 16.29 8.62 18.25
CA PHE A 388 17.71 8.96 18.40
C PHE A 388 17.97 10.33 19.06
N GLY A 389 16.98 10.85 19.80
CA GLY A 389 17.11 12.02 20.68
C GLY A 389 16.92 13.37 19.99
N GLY A 390 16.48 13.38 18.73
CA GLY A 390 15.95 14.57 18.08
C GLY A 390 14.53 14.89 18.58
N THR A 391 14.00 16.01 18.10
CA THR A 391 12.60 16.38 18.35
C THR A 391 11.92 16.75 17.05
N GLY A 392 10.61 16.58 16.96
CA GLY A 392 9.92 17.04 15.76
C GLY A 392 8.40 16.91 15.79
N VAL A 393 7.80 17.42 14.73
CA VAL A 393 6.35 17.39 14.49
C VAL A 393 6.08 16.90 13.07
N GLN A 394 5.06 16.07 12.91
CA GLN A 394 4.55 15.67 11.61
C GLN A 394 3.59 16.75 11.08
N PHE A 395 3.88 17.28 9.90
CA PHE A 395 2.98 18.16 9.16
C PHE A 395 2.33 17.35 8.03
N ASP A 396 1.09 16.91 8.27
CA ASP A 396 0.30 16.12 7.32
C ASP A 396 -0.11 16.96 6.11
N TRP A 397 0.77 16.99 5.12
CA TRP A 397 0.54 17.63 3.83
C TRP A 397 0.59 16.59 2.73
N LYS A 398 -0.39 16.66 1.83
CA LYS A 398 -0.42 15.89 0.58
C LYS A 398 -0.75 16.85 -0.56
N PRO A 399 -0.14 16.69 -1.74
CA PRO A 399 -0.54 17.45 -2.91
C PRO A 399 -1.97 17.06 -3.31
N VAL A 400 -2.73 18.03 -3.83
CA VAL A 400 -4.08 17.78 -4.34
C VAL A 400 -4.01 16.69 -5.42
N ALA A 401 -4.90 15.69 -5.33
CA ALA A 401 -4.95 14.57 -6.28
C ALA A 401 -3.59 13.89 -6.50
N GLY A 402 -2.81 13.72 -5.42
CA GLY A 402 -1.48 13.11 -5.50
C GLY A 402 -0.46 13.91 -6.33
N GLY A 403 -0.78 15.16 -6.69
CA GLY A 403 0.04 15.98 -7.56
C GLY A 403 -0.26 15.82 -9.06
N ASN A 404 -1.28 15.03 -9.43
CA ASN A 404 -1.65 14.82 -10.84
C ASN A 404 -2.21 16.11 -11.45
N PRO A 405 -1.48 16.79 -12.38
CA PRO A 405 -1.88 18.10 -12.90
C PRO A 405 -3.19 18.05 -13.68
N LYS A 406 -3.50 16.92 -14.33
CA LYS A 406 -4.75 16.74 -15.10
C LYS A 406 -5.94 16.65 -14.14
N LEU A 407 -5.86 15.82 -13.10
CA LEU A 407 -6.93 15.71 -12.09
C LEU A 407 -7.13 17.03 -11.34
N ILE A 408 -6.07 17.76 -11.00
CA ILE A 408 -6.16 19.11 -10.41
C ILE A 408 -6.98 20.06 -11.30
N LYS A 409 -6.74 20.05 -12.62
CA LYS A 409 -7.50 20.85 -13.60
C LYS A 409 -8.97 20.44 -13.64
N ILE A 410 -9.26 19.14 -13.63
CA ILE A 410 -10.63 18.60 -13.64
C ILE A 410 -11.38 19.00 -12.36
N ILE A 411 -10.77 18.80 -11.19
CA ILE A 411 -11.34 19.18 -9.89
C ILE A 411 -11.71 20.65 -9.89
N LYS A 412 -10.80 21.52 -10.37
CA LYS A 412 -11.05 22.96 -10.45
C LYS A 412 -12.25 23.29 -11.34
N LYS A 413 -12.39 22.64 -12.49
CA LYS A 413 -13.54 22.84 -13.40
C LYS A 413 -14.84 22.33 -12.79
N VAL A 414 -14.85 21.13 -12.20
CA VAL A 414 -16.03 20.52 -11.57
C VAL A 414 -16.52 21.36 -10.38
N LYS A 415 -15.60 21.86 -9.54
CA LYS A 415 -15.95 22.77 -8.43
C LYS A 415 -16.51 24.13 -8.89
N ALA A 416 -16.21 24.56 -10.10
CA ALA A 416 -16.72 25.82 -10.66
C ALA A 416 -18.13 25.69 -11.28
N LEU A 417 -18.72 24.49 -11.32
CA LEU A 417 -20.10 24.29 -11.78
C LEU A 417 -21.10 24.99 -10.85
N GLN A 418 -21.89 25.93 -11.40
CA GLN A 418 -22.76 26.82 -10.61
C GLN A 418 -23.77 26.09 -9.70
N ASN A 419 -24.33 24.97 -10.15
CA ASN A 419 -25.43 24.28 -9.43
C ASN A 419 -24.97 23.05 -8.62
N ARG A 420 -23.71 22.64 -8.74
CA ARG A 420 -23.21 21.39 -8.15
C ARG A 420 -23.48 21.28 -6.66
N ASP A 421 -23.19 22.32 -5.90
CA ASP A 421 -23.34 22.27 -4.44
C ASP A 421 -24.82 22.23 -4.02
N GLN A 422 -25.71 22.89 -4.77
CA GLN A 422 -27.15 22.82 -4.53
C GLN A 422 -27.73 21.44 -4.90
N GLU A 423 -27.25 20.85 -5.99
CA GLU A 423 -27.56 19.49 -6.43
C GLU A 423 -27.13 18.46 -5.39
N ASN A 424 -25.88 18.56 -4.94
CA ASN A 424 -25.33 17.73 -3.86
C ASN A 424 -26.12 17.86 -2.56
N ALA A 425 -26.51 19.08 -2.17
CA ALA A 425 -27.33 19.31 -0.98
C ALA A 425 -28.70 18.61 -1.06
N LYS A 426 -29.36 18.57 -2.23
CA LYS A 426 -30.63 17.84 -2.41
C LYS A 426 -30.46 16.34 -2.21
N ILE A 427 -29.35 15.76 -2.68
CA ILE A 427 -29.06 14.34 -2.53
C ILE A 427 -28.77 13.99 -1.07
N VAL A 428 -28.00 14.82 -0.39
CA VAL A 428 -27.72 14.66 1.05
C VAL A 428 -28.98 14.81 1.89
N ASP A 429 -29.83 15.78 1.57
CA ASP A 429 -31.14 15.97 2.22
C ASP A 429 -32.07 14.77 1.99
N ALA A 430 -32.01 14.13 0.81
CA ALA A 430 -32.72 12.88 0.54
C ALA A 430 -32.27 11.76 1.49
N TYR A 431 -30.97 11.62 1.76
CA TYR A 431 -30.50 10.66 2.75
C TYR A 431 -31.01 10.96 4.16
N LYS A 432 -30.99 12.23 4.58
CA LYS A 432 -31.48 12.64 5.92
C LYS A 432 -32.98 12.40 6.08
N LYS A 433 -33.75 12.54 5.01
CA LYS A 433 -35.22 12.40 4.99
C LYS A 433 -35.71 10.99 4.71
N ALA A 434 -34.84 10.03 4.43
CA ALA A 434 -35.26 8.65 4.20
C ALA A 434 -35.93 8.06 5.45
N VAL A 435 -37.06 7.38 5.27
CA VAL A 435 -37.80 6.73 6.36
C VAL A 435 -38.11 5.28 5.96
N PRO A 436 -37.13 4.38 6.13
CA PRO A 436 -37.22 2.97 5.77
C PRO A 436 -38.03 2.18 6.82
N PHE A 437 -38.95 1.36 6.34
CA PHE A 437 -39.75 0.43 7.13
C PHE A 437 -39.50 -1.00 6.69
N LEU A 438 -39.25 -1.91 7.63
CA LEU A 438 -39.26 -3.35 7.39
C LEU A 438 -40.71 -3.84 7.43
N VAL A 439 -41.25 -4.25 6.28
CA VAL A 439 -42.68 -4.53 6.13
C VAL A 439 -43.00 -6.01 5.95
N ASP A 440 -42.07 -6.81 5.43
CA ASP A 440 -42.31 -8.22 5.16
C ASP A 440 -41.00 -9.02 5.07
N VAL A 441 -41.13 -10.36 5.06
CA VAL A 441 -40.09 -11.31 4.68
C VAL A 441 -40.70 -12.33 3.73
N VAL A 442 -40.19 -12.44 2.51
CA VAL A 442 -40.81 -13.23 1.43
C VAL A 442 -39.77 -13.99 0.62
N PRO A 443 -40.13 -15.05 -0.12
CA PRO A 443 -39.22 -15.66 -1.08
C PRO A 443 -38.83 -14.66 -2.17
N ALA A 444 -37.54 -14.59 -2.51
CA ALA A 444 -36.97 -13.58 -3.40
C ALA A 444 -37.68 -13.51 -4.75
N GLY A 445 -37.99 -14.66 -5.36
CA GLY A 445 -38.67 -14.75 -6.67
C GLY A 445 -40.10 -14.20 -6.69
N THR A 446 -40.70 -13.90 -5.52
CA THR A 446 -42.01 -13.24 -5.43
C THR A 446 -41.94 -11.73 -5.63
N VAL A 447 -40.77 -11.12 -5.38
CA VAL A 447 -40.55 -9.66 -5.46
C VAL A 447 -39.47 -9.28 -6.48
N ILE A 448 -38.61 -10.21 -6.86
CA ILE A 448 -37.56 -10.05 -7.88
C ILE A 448 -37.91 -10.98 -9.05
N SER A 449 -38.46 -10.42 -10.11
CA SER A 449 -39.01 -11.19 -11.23
C SER A 449 -37.94 -11.90 -12.07
N GLU A 450 -36.73 -11.35 -12.05
CA GLU A 450 -35.54 -11.79 -12.77
C GLU A 450 -35.00 -13.11 -12.24
N LEU A 451 -35.36 -13.50 -11.02
CA LEU A 451 -35.00 -14.78 -10.41
C LEU A 451 -35.84 -15.96 -10.95
N LYS A 452 -36.80 -15.73 -11.86
CA LYS A 452 -37.56 -16.82 -12.47
C LYS A 452 -36.65 -17.66 -13.38
N GLY A 453 -36.55 -18.96 -13.10
CA GLY A 453 -35.68 -19.90 -13.81
C GLY A 453 -34.33 -20.09 -13.11
N HIS A 454 -33.29 -20.47 -13.85
CA HIS A 454 -31.95 -20.69 -13.32
C HIS A 454 -31.15 -19.38 -13.29
N THR A 455 -31.55 -18.45 -12.43
CA THR A 455 -30.84 -17.17 -12.22
C THR A 455 -30.39 -17.05 -10.78
N LEU A 456 -29.13 -16.68 -10.56
CA LEU A 456 -28.57 -16.34 -9.26
C LEU A 456 -28.16 -14.87 -9.26
N LEU A 457 -28.46 -14.17 -8.16
CA LEU A 457 -27.88 -12.85 -7.93
C LEU A 457 -26.53 -12.98 -7.23
N HIS A 458 -25.67 -11.97 -7.33
CA HIS A 458 -24.40 -11.90 -6.61
C HIS A 458 -24.09 -10.45 -6.15
N ALA A 459 -23.18 -10.32 -5.18
CA ALA A 459 -22.65 -9.03 -4.77
C ALA A 459 -21.68 -8.43 -5.79
N GLY A 460 -21.49 -7.11 -5.75
CA GLY A 460 -20.52 -6.39 -6.57
C GLY A 460 -21.01 -6.03 -7.98
N PRO A 461 -20.10 -5.47 -8.83
CA PRO A 461 -20.38 -5.19 -10.24
C PRO A 461 -20.48 -6.50 -11.05
N PRO A 462 -20.93 -6.45 -12.32
CA PRO A 462 -21.04 -7.63 -13.19
C PRO A 462 -19.75 -8.44 -13.24
N ILE A 463 -19.87 -9.76 -13.13
CA ILE A 463 -18.74 -10.70 -13.13
C ILE A 463 -19.16 -12.02 -13.78
N GLU A 464 -18.22 -12.63 -14.51
CA GLU A 464 -18.40 -13.98 -15.07
C GLU A 464 -18.04 -15.05 -14.02
N TYR A 465 -18.68 -16.23 -14.10
CA TYR A 465 -18.51 -17.29 -13.10
C TYR A 465 -17.04 -17.72 -12.92
N ASN A 466 -16.26 -17.81 -14.00
CA ASN A 466 -14.85 -18.20 -13.97
C ASN A 466 -13.94 -17.15 -13.31
N GLU A 467 -14.42 -15.93 -13.10
CA GLU A 467 -13.71 -14.85 -12.41
C GLU A 467 -14.15 -14.70 -10.95
N MET A 468 -15.25 -15.34 -10.55
CA MET A 468 -15.71 -15.38 -9.17
C MET A 468 -14.66 -16.04 -8.27
N THR A 469 -14.42 -15.44 -7.11
CA THR A 469 -13.57 -16.04 -6.07
C THR A 469 -14.19 -17.33 -5.51
N GLU A 470 -13.38 -18.24 -4.95
CA GLU A 470 -13.90 -19.52 -4.45
C GLU A 470 -15.07 -19.38 -3.46
N PRO A 471 -15.09 -18.43 -2.51
CA PRO A 471 -16.25 -18.25 -1.63
C PRO A 471 -17.53 -17.91 -2.38
N MET A 472 -17.44 -17.12 -3.45
CA MET A 472 -18.60 -16.79 -4.28
C MET A 472 -19.06 -18.01 -5.08
N GLN A 473 -18.12 -18.77 -5.66
CA GLN A 473 -18.43 -20.03 -6.36
C GLN A 473 -19.08 -21.07 -5.42
N GLY A 474 -18.56 -21.22 -4.20
CA GLY A 474 -19.14 -22.08 -3.17
C GLY A 474 -20.57 -21.64 -2.79
N GLY A 475 -20.83 -20.34 -2.74
CA GLY A 475 -22.17 -19.79 -2.57
C GLY A 475 -23.11 -20.17 -3.71
N CYS A 476 -22.64 -20.12 -4.96
CA CYS A 476 -23.41 -20.54 -6.13
C CYS A 476 -23.77 -22.04 -6.08
N ILE A 477 -22.81 -22.90 -5.73
CA ILE A 477 -23.04 -24.34 -5.54
C ILE A 477 -24.11 -24.58 -4.47
N GLY A 478 -23.97 -23.94 -3.30
CA GLY A 478 -24.96 -24.10 -2.23
C GLY A 478 -26.35 -23.60 -2.61
N ALA A 479 -26.45 -22.52 -3.40
CA ALA A 479 -27.74 -22.03 -3.90
C ALA A 479 -28.40 -23.02 -4.88
N ILE A 480 -27.62 -23.62 -5.79
CA ILE A 480 -28.09 -24.66 -6.72
C ILE A 480 -28.63 -25.88 -5.97
N LEU A 481 -27.89 -26.35 -4.96
CA LEU A 481 -28.29 -27.49 -4.13
C LEU A 481 -29.53 -27.16 -3.27
N PHE A 482 -29.65 -25.92 -2.80
CA PHE A 482 -30.82 -25.45 -2.07
C PHE A 482 -32.07 -25.42 -2.96
N GLU A 483 -31.94 -24.94 -4.19
CA GLU A 483 -33.02 -24.87 -5.17
C GLU A 483 -33.38 -26.24 -5.77
N GLY A 484 -32.49 -27.23 -5.64
CA GLY A 484 -32.67 -28.55 -6.22
C GLY A 484 -32.52 -28.58 -7.74
N TRP A 485 -31.68 -27.69 -8.31
CA TRP A 485 -31.36 -27.71 -9.74
C TRP A 485 -30.33 -28.81 -10.08
N ALA A 486 -29.58 -29.28 -9.08
CA ALA A 486 -28.62 -30.38 -9.18
C ALA A 486 -28.69 -31.28 -7.94
N ASP A 487 -28.30 -32.55 -8.10
CA ASP A 487 -28.37 -33.56 -7.02
C ASP A 487 -27.14 -33.54 -6.10
N ASN A 488 -26.00 -33.09 -6.60
CA ASN A 488 -24.72 -33.08 -5.88
C ASN A 488 -23.79 -31.95 -6.39
N GLU A 489 -22.62 -31.83 -5.77
CA GLU A 489 -21.63 -30.79 -6.09
C GLU A 489 -21.12 -30.87 -7.53
N ASP A 490 -20.83 -32.06 -8.05
CA ASP A 490 -20.26 -32.22 -9.40
C ASP A 490 -21.26 -31.76 -10.46
N ASP A 491 -22.53 -32.14 -10.31
CA ASP A 491 -23.62 -31.69 -11.18
C ASP A 491 -23.83 -30.17 -11.09
N ALA A 492 -23.75 -29.61 -9.88
CA ALA A 492 -23.87 -28.16 -9.68
C ALA A 492 -22.73 -27.39 -10.35
N ARG A 493 -21.48 -27.88 -10.25
CA ARG A 493 -20.32 -27.30 -10.93
C ARG A 493 -20.47 -27.37 -12.44
N GLN A 494 -20.90 -28.52 -12.98
CA GLN A 494 -21.14 -28.67 -14.41
C GLN A 494 -22.16 -27.66 -14.92
N MET A 495 -23.25 -27.45 -14.18
CA MET A 495 -24.30 -26.48 -14.53
C MET A 495 -23.81 -25.02 -14.52
N LEU A 496 -22.91 -24.68 -13.59
CA LEU A 496 -22.27 -23.36 -13.51
C LEU A 496 -21.30 -23.14 -14.68
N GLU A 497 -20.52 -24.16 -15.03
CA GLU A 497 -19.51 -24.12 -16.08
C GLU A 497 -20.11 -24.18 -17.50
N SER A 498 -21.28 -24.79 -17.67
CA SER A 498 -21.99 -24.88 -18.96
C SER A 498 -22.66 -23.57 -19.38
N GLY A 499 -22.83 -22.62 -18.46
CA GLY A 499 -23.59 -21.38 -18.68
C GLY A 499 -25.11 -21.54 -18.54
N ASP A 500 -25.58 -22.66 -17.97
CA ASP A 500 -27.02 -22.90 -17.73
C ASP A 500 -27.60 -22.03 -16.59
N VAL A 501 -26.73 -21.37 -15.82
CA VAL A 501 -27.09 -20.41 -14.77
C VAL A 501 -26.77 -18.98 -15.23
N LYS A 502 -27.77 -18.10 -15.16
CA LYS A 502 -27.60 -16.67 -15.40
C LYS A 502 -27.20 -15.96 -14.11
N PHE A 503 -26.24 -15.03 -14.20
CA PHE A 503 -25.84 -14.17 -13.09
C PHE A 503 -26.33 -12.73 -13.27
N LEU A 504 -26.77 -12.12 -12.17
CA LEU A 504 -27.16 -10.71 -12.12
C LEU A 504 -26.64 -10.05 -10.84
N CYS A 505 -26.31 -8.76 -10.91
CA CYS A 505 -25.91 -8.02 -9.72
C CYS A 505 -27.12 -7.75 -8.84
N ASN A 506 -26.97 -7.94 -7.53
CA ASN A 506 -28.00 -7.55 -6.55
C ASN A 506 -28.45 -6.09 -6.76
N HIS A 507 -27.49 -5.19 -6.96
CA HIS A 507 -27.74 -3.75 -7.11
C HIS A 507 -28.62 -3.38 -8.31
N ASP A 508 -28.75 -4.24 -9.32
CA ASP A 508 -29.56 -4.00 -10.52
C ASP A 508 -31.03 -4.35 -10.35
N VAL A 509 -31.36 -5.13 -9.31
CA VAL A 509 -32.72 -5.61 -9.02
C VAL A 509 -33.20 -5.18 -7.63
N ASN A 510 -32.78 -3.98 -7.19
CA ASN A 510 -33.09 -3.38 -5.89
C ASN A 510 -32.66 -4.23 -4.68
N ALA A 511 -31.74 -5.18 -4.88
CA ALA A 511 -31.25 -6.05 -3.83
C ALA A 511 -29.83 -5.66 -3.38
N VAL A 512 -29.41 -6.22 -2.26
CA VAL A 512 -28.03 -6.27 -1.75
C VAL A 512 -27.83 -7.60 -1.02
N GLY A 513 -26.60 -8.10 -1.00
CA GLY A 513 -26.25 -9.35 -0.35
C GLY A 513 -24.93 -9.27 0.43
N PRO A 514 -24.86 -9.80 1.66
CA PRO A 514 -23.61 -9.84 2.42
C PRO A 514 -22.61 -10.83 1.79
N MET A 515 -21.32 -10.48 1.83
CA MET A 515 -20.22 -11.33 1.36
C MET A 515 -20.42 -11.81 -0.09
N GLY A 516 -20.49 -13.12 -0.39
CA GLY A 516 -20.76 -13.57 -1.77
C GLY A 516 -22.06 -13.00 -2.36
N GLY A 517 -23.01 -12.65 -1.50
CA GLY A 517 -24.27 -12.02 -1.88
C GLY A 517 -25.17 -12.89 -2.75
N ILE A 518 -24.94 -14.21 -2.74
CA ILE A 518 -25.68 -15.15 -3.57
C ILE A 518 -27.14 -15.22 -3.12
N THR A 519 -28.05 -14.99 -4.07
CA THR A 519 -29.50 -15.04 -3.83
C THR A 519 -30.20 -15.83 -4.94
N SER A 520 -31.02 -16.81 -4.56
CA SER A 520 -31.86 -17.59 -5.47
C SER A 520 -33.36 -17.37 -5.19
N ALA A 521 -34.23 -17.88 -6.07
CA ALA A 521 -35.66 -17.59 -6.07
C ALA A 521 -36.40 -17.97 -4.77
N HIS A 522 -36.05 -19.09 -4.14
CA HIS A 522 -36.72 -19.58 -2.94
C HIS A 522 -36.01 -19.16 -1.63
N MET A 523 -34.88 -18.45 -1.72
CA MET A 523 -34.28 -17.82 -0.54
C MET A 523 -35.17 -16.69 -0.04
N ALA A 524 -35.25 -16.55 1.28
CA ALA A 524 -36.06 -15.51 1.90
C ALA A 524 -35.31 -14.17 1.99
N VAL A 525 -35.98 -13.10 1.56
CA VAL A 525 -35.48 -11.73 1.60
C VAL A 525 -36.34 -10.85 2.49
N LEU A 526 -35.67 -9.95 3.21
CA LEU A 526 -36.29 -8.85 3.96
C LEU A 526 -36.80 -7.81 2.96
N VAL A 527 -37.98 -7.24 3.19
CA VAL A 527 -38.56 -6.18 2.36
C VAL A 527 -38.54 -4.85 3.12
N ILE A 528 -37.67 -3.94 2.69
CA ILE A 528 -37.65 -2.55 3.16
C ILE A 528 -38.43 -1.67 2.19
N LYS A 529 -39.36 -0.86 2.70
CA LYS A 529 -40.04 0.21 1.94
C LYS A 529 -39.60 1.57 2.42
N ASN A 530 -39.24 2.45 1.49
CA ASN A 530 -38.87 3.82 1.79
C ASN A 530 -39.92 4.81 1.23
N ALA A 531 -40.56 5.54 2.14
CA ALA A 531 -41.63 6.48 1.79
C ALA A 531 -41.17 7.66 0.92
N LEU A 532 -39.87 8.00 0.91
CA LEU A 532 -39.34 9.18 0.22
C LEU A 532 -39.60 9.15 -1.30
N LYS A 533 -39.52 7.97 -1.92
CA LYS A 533 -39.78 7.76 -3.36
C LYS A 533 -40.68 6.55 -3.63
N GLY A 534 -41.21 5.91 -2.59
CA GLY A 534 -42.01 4.70 -2.71
C GLY A 534 -41.21 3.52 -3.30
N ASN A 535 -39.90 3.49 -3.06
CA ASN A 535 -39.02 2.43 -3.55
C ASN A 535 -38.84 1.34 -2.49
N ASP A 536 -38.66 0.12 -2.98
CA ASP A 536 -38.44 -1.08 -2.18
C ASP A 536 -36.99 -1.52 -2.31
N ALA A 537 -36.47 -2.20 -1.28
CA ALA A 537 -35.15 -2.81 -1.30
C ALA A 537 -35.14 -4.15 -0.58
N TYR A 538 -34.27 -5.06 -1.03
CA TYR A 538 -34.25 -6.45 -0.61
C TYR A 538 -32.87 -6.88 -0.12
N CYS A 539 -32.83 -7.76 0.88
CA CYS A 539 -31.60 -8.43 1.31
C CYS A 539 -31.94 -9.81 1.88
N THR A 540 -31.11 -10.82 1.61
CA THR A 540 -31.22 -12.13 2.26
C THR A 540 -31.01 -11.99 3.77
N MET A 541 -31.70 -12.83 4.54
CA MET A 541 -31.54 -12.86 6.00
C MET A 541 -30.17 -13.41 6.41
N ASN A 542 -29.67 -12.95 7.55
CA ASN A 542 -28.46 -13.52 8.15
C ASN A 542 -28.69 -14.98 8.56
N GLU A 543 -27.78 -15.87 8.15
CA GLU A 543 -27.87 -17.32 8.34
C GLU A 543 -27.43 -17.80 9.73
N GLY A 544 -27.02 -16.90 10.61
CA GLY A 544 -26.51 -17.24 11.94
C GLY A 544 -24.99 -17.36 11.99
N ILE A 545 -24.53 -18.07 13.01
CA ILE A 545 -23.11 -18.35 13.28
C ILE A 545 -22.64 -19.66 12.64
N GLY A 546 -21.32 -19.82 12.49
CA GLY A 546 -20.69 -21.03 11.94
C GLY A 546 -20.58 -21.03 10.42
N LYS A 547 -20.64 -22.22 9.82
CA LYS A 547 -20.60 -22.40 8.36
C LYS A 547 -21.90 -21.88 7.74
N VAL A 548 -21.78 -20.95 6.80
CA VAL A 548 -22.92 -20.27 6.16
C VAL A 548 -22.62 -19.98 4.69
N LEU A 549 -23.67 -19.91 3.88
CA LEU A 549 -23.62 -19.74 2.43
C LEU A 549 -22.95 -18.44 2.01
N ARG A 550 -23.20 -17.33 2.72
CA ARG A 550 -22.59 -16.04 2.38
C ARG A 550 -21.06 -16.07 2.34
N PHE A 551 -20.42 -16.96 3.10
CA PHE A 551 -18.97 -17.18 3.09
C PHE A 551 -18.54 -18.38 2.22
N GLY A 552 -19.43 -18.91 1.38
CA GLY A 552 -19.15 -19.98 0.44
C GLY A 552 -19.23 -21.40 1.02
N ALA A 553 -19.89 -21.60 2.17
CA ALA A 553 -20.13 -22.94 2.69
C ALA A 553 -21.45 -23.52 2.18
N TYR A 554 -21.44 -24.81 1.81
CA TYR A 554 -22.57 -25.47 1.15
C TYR A 554 -22.79 -26.91 1.64
N SER A 555 -22.34 -27.25 2.86
CA SER A 555 -22.60 -28.56 3.46
C SER A 555 -24.08 -28.81 3.72
N GLU A 556 -24.47 -30.07 3.96
CA GLU A 556 -25.85 -30.45 4.27
C GLU A 556 -26.47 -29.64 5.42
N GLU A 557 -25.67 -29.30 6.44
CA GLU A 557 -26.08 -28.41 7.54
C GLU A 557 -26.52 -27.03 7.03
N VAL A 558 -25.78 -26.44 6.09
CA VAL A 558 -26.10 -25.13 5.50
C VAL A 558 -27.40 -25.22 4.71
N ILE A 559 -27.53 -26.23 3.84
CA ILE A 559 -28.74 -26.41 3.03
C ILE A 559 -29.97 -26.67 3.90
N THR A 560 -29.83 -27.48 4.95
CA THR A 560 -30.90 -27.74 5.93
C THR A 560 -31.33 -26.46 6.63
N ARG A 561 -30.35 -25.62 7.04
CA ARG A 561 -30.63 -24.33 7.67
C ARG A 561 -31.33 -23.37 6.72
N LEU A 562 -30.90 -23.26 5.46
CA LEU A 562 -31.57 -22.44 4.44
C LEU A 562 -33.02 -22.88 4.23
N LYS A 563 -33.28 -24.19 4.17
CA LYS A 563 -34.65 -24.75 4.10
C LYS A 563 -35.47 -24.42 5.33
N TRP A 564 -34.90 -24.50 6.53
CA TRP A 564 -35.59 -24.07 7.76
C TRP A 564 -35.87 -22.56 7.75
N MET A 565 -34.91 -21.73 7.30
CA MET A 565 -35.09 -20.29 7.21
C MET A 565 -36.22 -19.92 6.24
N ALA A 566 -36.29 -20.57 5.08
CA ALA A 566 -37.34 -20.34 4.09
C ALA A 566 -38.73 -20.81 4.56
N ASN A 567 -38.79 -21.93 5.29
CA ASN A 567 -40.07 -22.57 5.66
C ASN A 567 -40.59 -22.22 7.05
N VAL A 568 -39.74 -21.75 7.97
CA VAL A 568 -40.10 -21.49 9.38
C VAL A 568 -39.76 -20.05 9.77
N LEU A 569 -38.50 -19.62 9.64
CA LEU A 569 -38.07 -18.29 10.06
C LEU A 569 -38.80 -17.19 9.29
N ALA A 570 -38.75 -17.23 7.96
CA ALA A 570 -39.33 -16.19 7.11
C ALA A 570 -40.86 -16.09 7.26
N PRO A 571 -41.65 -17.16 7.20
CA PRO A 571 -43.10 -17.08 7.43
C PRO A 571 -43.46 -16.56 8.83
N THR A 572 -42.70 -16.94 9.86
CA THR A 572 -42.91 -16.45 11.23
C THR A 572 -42.66 -14.95 11.34
N LEU A 573 -41.54 -14.46 10.79
CA LEU A 573 -41.21 -13.03 10.77
C LEU A 573 -42.20 -12.24 9.92
N SER A 574 -42.59 -12.74 8.74
CA SER A 574 -43.62 -12.15 7.89
C SER A 574 -44.93 -11.96 8.65
N ALA A 575 -45.41 -13.02 9.32
CA ALA A 575 -46.65 -12.97 10.08
C ALA A 575 -46.57 -12.03 11.29
N ALA A 576 -45.42 -11.96 11.96
CA ALA A 576 -45.18 -11.02 13.04
C ALA A 576 -45.21 -9.56 12.54
N LEU A 577 -44.49 -9.24 11.46
CA LEU A 577 -44.44 -7.90 10.87
C LEU A 577 -45.81 -7.43 10.38
N LYS A 578 -46.61 -8.32 9.80
CA LYS A 578 -47.98 -8.04 9.33
C LYS A 578 -48.97 -7.66 10.44
N LYS A 579 -48.62 -7.84 11.72
CA LYS A 579 -49.41 -7.31 12.84
C LYS A 579 -49.22 -5.82 13.08
N LEU A 580 -48.18 -5.22 12.50
CA LEU A 580 -47.89 -3.80 12.62
C LEU A 580 -48.44 -3.08 11.39
N ASP A 581 -49.25 -2.04 11.62
CA ASP A 581 -49.70 -1.18 10.54
C ASP A 581 -48.50 -0.40 9.97
N GLY A 582 -48.17 -0.65 8.70
CA GLY A 582 -47.03 -0.02 8.02
C GLY A 582 -45.63 -0.62 8.28
N GLY A 583 -45.52 -1.65 9.13
CA GLY A 583 -44.24 -2.33 9.42
C GLY A 583 -43.37 -1.66 10.50
N LEU A 584 -42.14 -2.16 10.70
CA LEU A 584 -41.19 -1.66 11.70
C LEU A 584 -40.36 -0.49 11.17
N ASN A 585 -40.39 0.65 11.87
CA ASN A 585 -39.54 1.80 11.55
C ASN A 585 -38.07 1.52 11.89
N VAL A 586 -37.23 1.35 10.87
CA VAL A 586 -35.83 0.95 11.05
C VAL A 586 -34.97 2.09 11.60
N ASN A 587 -35.23 3.33 11.20
CA ASN A 587 -34.50 4.50 11.70
C ASN A 587 -34.61 4.63 13.22
N VAL A 588 -35.79 4.37 13.80
CA VAL A 588 -36.00 4.43 15.26
C VAL A 588 -35.18 3.38 15.99
N MET A 589 -35.00 2.19 15.41
CA MET A 589 -34.16 1.14 15.98
C MET A 589 -32.68 1.53 15.90
N MET A 590 -32.23 1.98 14.73
CA MET A 590 -30.86 2.39 14.50
C MET A 590 -30.47 3.60 15.37
N ALA A 591 -31.32 4.61 15.50
CA ALA A 591 -31.05 5.77 16.34
C ALA A 591 -30.84 5.41 17.81
N LYS A 592 -31.46 4.33 18.31
CA LYS A 592 -31.18 3.80 19.66
C LYS A 592 -29.87 3.01 19.67
N ALA A 593 -29.71 2.07 18.75
CA ALA A 593 -28.58 1.14 18.73
C ALA A 593 -27.22 1.83 18.52
N ILE A 594 -27.16 2.92 17.75
CA ILE A 594 -25.91 3.68 17.56
C ILE A 594 -25.40 4.28 18.88
N THR A 595 -26.32 4.65 19.78
CA THR A 595 -25.98 5.15 21.13
C THR A 595 -25.58 4.02 22.10
N MET A 596 -25.77 2.76 21.69
CA MET A 596 -25.42 1.53 22.43
C MET A 596 -24.17 0.85 21.86
N GLY A 597 -23.40 1.58 21.06
CA GLY A 597 -22.09 1.17 20.59
C GLY A 597 -22.06 0.49 19.23
N ASP A 598 -23.17 0.45 18.48
CA ASP A 598 -23.20 -0.18 17.16
C ASP A 598 -22.78 0.79 16.05
N GLU A 599 -22.10 0.27 15.04
CA GLU A 599 -21.81 0.96 13.78
C GLU A 599 -22.48 0.29 12.57
N PHE A 600 -23.26 -0.77 12.79
CA PHE A 600 -24.15 -1.44 11.83
C PHE A 600 -23.49 -2.20 10.66
N HIS A 601 -22.18 -2.37 10.66
CA HIS A 601 -21.48 -3.21 9.68
C HIS A 601 -20.80 -4.40 10.36
N GLN A 602 -19.82 -4.14 11.23
CA GLN A 602 -19.15 -5.17 12.04
C GLN A 602 -19.76 -5.39 13.41
N ARG A 603 -20.42 -4.40 14.00
CA ARG A 603 -21.10 -4.55 15.29
C ARG A 603 -22.57 -4.17 15.16
N ASN A 604 -23.40 -5.21 15.29
CA ASN A 604 -24.87 -5.16 15.18
C ASN A 604 -25.59 -5.69 16.44
N ILE A 605 -24.87 -5.87 17.54
CA ILE A 605 -25.38 -6.54 18.76
C ILE A 605 -26.56 -5.78 19.34
N ALA A 606 -26.44 -4.46 19.50
CA ALA A 606 -27.49 -3.65 20.08
C ALA A 606 -28.71 -3.57 19.16
N ALA A 607 -28.49 -3.43 17.85
CA ALA A 607 -29.54 -3.35 16.85
C ALA A 607 -30.33 -4.67 16.73
N THR A 608 -29.63 -5.80 16.76
CA THR A 608 -30.23 -7.14 16.83
C THR A 608 -31.05 -7.31 18.10
N LEU A 609 -30.53 -6.88 19.26
CA LEU A 609 -31.27 -6.94 20.53
C LEU A 609 -32.54 -6.06 20.50
N VAL A 610 -32.44 -4.85 19.97
CA VAL A 610 -33.59 -3.96 19.79
C VAL A 610 -34.61 -4.60 18.85
N PHE A 611 -34.17 -5.18 17.74
CA PHE A 611 -35.06 -5.89 16.81
C PHE A 611 -35.77 -7.06 17.50
N LEU A 612 -35.03 -7.93 18.19
CA LEU A 612 -35.57 -9.04 18.96
C LEU A 612 -36.65 -8.59 19.96
N LYS A 613 -36.38 -7.50 20.69
CA LYS A 613 -37.32 -6.91 21.65
C LYS A 613 -38.63 -6.48 20.97
N GLU A 614 -38.58 -5.92 19.77
CA GLU A 614 -39.78 -5.47 19.05
C GLU A 614 -40.55 -6.65 18.43
N VAL A 615 -39.88 -7.69 17.92
CA VAL A 615 -40.57 -8.82 17.24
C VAL A 615 -41.00 -9.96 18.15
N ALA A 616 -40.31 -10.21 19.26
CA ALA A 616 -40.62 -11.36 20.13
C ALA A 616 -42.08 -11.34 20.67
N PRO A 617 -42.65 -10.22 21.15
CA PRO A 617 -44.05 -10.18 21.57
C PRO A 617 -45.02 -10.47 20.41
N LEU A 618 -44.69 -10.02 19.20
CA LEU A 618 -45.48 -10.28 18.00
C LEU A 618 -45.48 -11.77 17.66
N ILE A 619 -44.31 -12.42 17.70
CA ILE A 619 -44.15 -13.86 17.47
C ILE A 619 -44.94 -14.68 18.50
N VAL A 620 -44.81 -14.36 19.79
CA VAL A 620 -45.54 -15.05 20.87
C VAL A 620 -47.06 -15.02 20.65
N SER A 621 -47.56 -13.91 20.11
CA SER A 621 -48.98 -13.72 19.83
C SER A 621 -49.50 -14.40 18.56
N LEU A 622 -48.65 -15.08 17.78
CA LEU A 622 -49.06 -15.81 16.57
C LEU A 622 -49.78 -17.12 16.89
N ASN A 623 -50.67 -17.53 16.00
CA ASN A 623 -51.33 -18.84 16.05
C ASN A 623 -50.55 -19.87 15.21
N ILE A 624 -49.33 -20.18 15.64
CA ILE A 624 -48.41 -21.18 15.05
C ILE A 624 -47.89 -22.11 16.15
N SER A 625 -47.08 -23.12 15.80
CA SER A 625 -46.56 -24.08 16.79
C SER A 625 -45.67 -23.39 17.83
N GLU A 626 -45.76 -23.83 19.10
CA GLU A 626 -44.91 -23.28 20.17
C GLU A 626 -43.42 -23.54 19.93
N LYS A 627 -43.11 -24.66 19.25
CA LYS A 627 -41.75 -24.99 18.82
C LYS A 627 -41.20 -23.96 17.83
N ASP A 628 -41.95 -23.60 16.79
CA ASP A 628 -41.49 -22.61 15.80
C ASP A 628 -41.28 -21.23 16.42
N LYS A 629 -42.17 -20.82 17.34
CA LYS A 629 -42.00 -19.57 18.10
C LYS A 629 -40.69 -19.58 18.88
N GLN A 630 -40.43 -20.65 19.62
CA GLN A 630 -39.22 -20.80 20.43
C GLN A 630 -37.97 -20.83 19.54
N ASP A 631 -37.96 -21.66 18.50
CA ASP A 631 -36.81 -21.84 17.61
C ASP A 631 -36.44 -20.51 16.91
N VAL A 632 -37.44 -19.73 16.46
CA VAL A 632 -37.20 -18.41 15.83
C VAL A 632 -36.69 -17.39 16.83
N ILE A 633 -37.30 -17.28 18.02
CA ILE A 633 -36.84 -16.34 19.06
C ILE A 633 -35.41 -16.69 19.50
N GLN A 634 -35.11 -17.97 19.67
CA GLN A 634 -33.78 -18.45 20.05
C GLN A 634 -32.74 -18.14 18.96
N PHE A 635 -33.07 -18.41 17.68
CA PHE A 635 -32.18 -18.08 16.56
C PHE A 635 -31.82 -16.60 16.52
N LEU A 636 -32.79 -15.71 16.73
CA LEU A 636 -32.56 -14.27 16.78
C LEU A 636 -31.71 -13.86 17.99
N ALA A 637 -31.90 -14.51 19.13
CA ALA A 637 -31.12 -14.26 20.35
C ALA A 637 -29.65 -14.71 20.21
N ASP A 638 -29.40 -15.78 19.47
CA ASP A 638 -28.05 -16.33 19.26
C ASP A 638 -27.29 -15.65 18.11
N THR A 639 -27.98 -14.87 17.26
CA THR A 639 -27.41 -14.28 16.04
C THR A 639 -27.18 -12.78 16.18
N ASP A 640 -26.11 -12.38 16.87
CA ASP A 640 -25.72 -10.98 17.09
C ASP A 640 -25.65 -10.12 15.80
N GLN A 641 -25.37 -10.74 14.66
CA GLN A 641 -25.26 -10.07 13.36
C GLN A 641 -26.57 -9.99 12.57
N PHE A 642 -27.71 -10.43 13.11
CA PHE A 642 -28.95 -10.53 12.33
C PHE A 642 -29.35 -9.20 11.67
N PHE A 643 -29.15 -8.09 12.38
CA PHE A 643 -29.52 -6.76 11.91
C PHE A 643 -28.71 -6.27 10.70
N LEU A 644 -27.54 -6.83 10.40
CA LEU A 644 -26.72 -6.42 9.25
C LEU A 644 -27.52 -6.44 7.94
N SER A 645 -28.30 -7.49 7.70
CA SER A 645 -29.12 -7.60 6.48
C SER A 645 -30.23 -6.55 6.42
N ILE A 646 -30.83 -6.19 7.56
CA ILE A 646 -31.83 -5.11 7.67
C ILE A 646 -31.17 -3.77 7.36
N MET A 647 -29.97 -3.53 7.92
CA MET A 647 -29.17 -2.34 7.65
C MET A 647 -28.82 -2.24 6.16
N MET A 648 -28.35 -3.32 5.53
CA MET A 648 -27.99 -3.32 4.12
C MET A 648 -29.17 -2.97 3.22
N ALA A 649 -30.33 -3.62 3.39
CA ALA A 649 -31.54 -3.29 2.64
C ALA A 649 -32.00 -1.84 2.92
N THR A 650 -31.82 -1.36 4.14
CA THR A 650 -32.09 0.03 4.52
C THR A 650 -31.20 0.99 3.73
N GLY A 651 -29.88 0.79 3.75
CA GLY A 651 -28.92 1.56 2.96
C GLY A 651 -29.24 1.54 1.47
N LYS A 652 -29.55 0.36 0.91
CA LYS A 652 -29.99 0.21 -0.48
C LYS A 652 -31.21 1.07 -0.80
N SER A 653 -32.25 1.04 0.05
CA SER A 653 -33.46 1.85 -0.14
C SER A 653 -33.18 3.36 -0.10
N MET A 654 -32.19 3.80 0.67
CA MET A 654 -31.78 5.21 0.77
C MET A 654 -31.03 5.62 -0.49
N VAL A 655 -30.08 4.80 -0.93
CA VAL A 655 -29.25 5.15 -2.07
C VAL A 655 -29.96 5.06 -3.41
N ASP A 656 -30.92 4.14 -3.55
CA ASP A 656 -31.71 4.07 -4.79
C ASP A 656 -32.58 5.30 -4.94
N ALA A 657 -33.16 5.82 -3.84
CA ALA A 657 -33.87 7.09 -3.86
C ALA A 657 -32.94 8.25 -4.27
N ALA A 658 -31.72 8.30 -3.72
CA ALA A 658 -30.71 9.31 -4.02
C ALA A 658 -30.15 9.21 -5.46
N ARG A 659 -30.07 8.01 -6.03
CA ARG A 659 -29.62 7.76 -7.41
C ARG A 659 -30.58 8.34 -8.45
N THR A 660 -31.88 8.41 -8.15
CA THR A 660 -32.89 8.95 -9.09
C THR A 660 -32.76 10.43 -9.39
N TYR A 661 -31.97 11.17 -8.61
CA TYR A 661 -31.74 12.60 -8.83
C TYR A 661 -30.95 12.87 -10.13
N LYS A 662 -30.05 11.98 -10.55
CA LYS A 662 -29.29 12.07 -11.82
C LYS A 662 -28.48 13.36 -11.97
N HIS A 663 -27.95 13.89 -10.86
CA HIS A 663 -27.07 15.06 -10.83
C HIS A 663 -26.11 14.99 -9.65
N GLY A 664 -25.19 15.96 -9.55
CA GLY A 664 -24.22 16.00 -8.46
C GLY A 664 -23.15 14.90 -8.48
N THR A 665 -22.26 14.97 -7.50
CA THR A 665 -21.02 14.18 -7.39
C THR A 665 -21.03 13.23 -6.19
N VAL A 666 -22.20 13.00 -5.60
CA VAL A 666 -22.38 12.15 -4.42
C VAL A 666 -22.39 10.68 -4.81
N VAL A 667 -21.59 9.87 -4.12
CA VAL A 667 -21.56 8.41 -4.24
C VAL A 667 -22.87 7.83 -3.73
N THR A 668 -23.51 7.00 -4.55
CA THR A 668 -24.76 6.31 -4.23
C THR A 668 -24.56 4.81 -4.09
N THR A 669 -23.42 4.24 -4.44
CA THR A 669 -23.18 2.81 -4.19
C THR A 669 -21.70 2.59 -4.03
N MET A 670 -21.34 1.76 -3.06
CA MET A 670 -20.04 1.09 -2.98
C MET A 670 -20.30 -0.39 -2.78
N THR A 671 -19.67 -1.24 -3.59
CA THR A 671 -19.81 -2.69 -3.53
C THR A 671 -18.59 -3.39 -4.13
N ARG A 672 -18.42 -4.69 -3.87
CA ARG A 672 -17.30 -5.51 -4.34
C ARG A 672 -17.64 -6.98 -4.49
N ASN A 673 -16.95 -7.70 -5.38
CA ASN A 673 -17.19 -9.11 -5.67
C ASN A 673 -15.96 -10.03 -5.45
N GLY A 674 -14.91 -9.56 -4.76
CA GLY A 674 -13.65 -10.30 -4.58
C GLY A 674 -12.66 -10.17 -5.74
N LYS A 675 -13.06 -9.52 -6.84
CA LYS A 675 -12.18 -9.15 -7.96
C LYS A 675 -12.17 -7.63 -8.17
N ASP A 676 -13.35 -7.05 -8.29
CA ASP A 676 -13.56 -5.63 -8.57
C ASP A 676 -14.34 -4.94 -7.44
N PHE A 677 -13.82 -3.79 -7.01
CA PHE A 677 -14.54 -2.80 -6.23
C PHE A 677 -15.22 -1.85 -7.19
N SER A 678 -16.44 -1.41 -6.89
CA SER A 678 -17.17 -0.50 -7.76
C SER A 678 -18.01 0.52 -7.01
N ILE A 679 -18.11 1.68 -7.64
CA ILE A 679 -18.98 2.75 -7.19
C ILE A 679 -20.00 3.15 -8.26
N ARG A 680 -21.11 3.73 -7.80
CA ARG A 680 -22.02 4.55 -8.60
C ARG A 680 -22.12 5.93 -7.98
N ILE A 681 -22.38 6.94 -8.79
CA ILE A 681 -22.65 8.31 -8.33
C ILE A 681 -24.01 8.77 -8.82
N SER A 682 -24.66 9.65 -8.07
CA SER A 682 -25.99 10.17 -8.43
C SER A 682 -25.98 10.78 -9.83
N GLY A 683 -24.96 11.57 -10.19
CA GLY A 683 -24.85 12.25 -11.48
C GLY A 683 -24.81 11.37 -12.73
N LEU A 684 -24.46 10.09 -12.60
CA LEU A 684 -24.28 9.16 -13.73
C LEU A 684 -25.18 7.91 -13.62
N GLY A 685 -26.07 7.87 -12.64
CA GLY A 685 -27.10 6.85 -12.51
C GLY A 685 -26.54 5.44 -12.31
N ASP A 686 -26.70 4.58 -13.32
CA ASP A 686 -26.41 3.14 -13.25
C ASP A 686 -25.00 2.76 -13.73
N GLN A 687 -24.24 3.74 -14.25
CA GLN A 687 -22.87 3.50 -14.70
C GLN A 687 -21.98 3.08 -13.53
N TRP A 688 -21.29 1.95 -13.71
CA TRP A 688 -20.29 1.44 -12.77
C TRP A 688 -18.91 2.03 -13.05
N PHE A 689 -18.19 2.36 -11.98
CA PHE A 689 -16.77 2.71 -12.03
C PHE A 689 -15.98 1.69 -11.22
N THR A 690 -15.19 0.87 -11.90
CA THR A 690 -14.52 -0.31 -11.33
C THR A 690 -13.04 -0.06 -11.07
N ALA A 691 -12.50 -0.70 -10.04
CA ALA A 691 -11.08 -0.84 -9.77
C ALA A 691 -10.81 -2.18 -9.07
N PRO A 692 -9.61 -2.78 -9.18
CA PRO A 692 -9.28 -4.02 -8.47
C PRO A 692 -9.51 -3.88 -6.97
N VAL A 693 -10.10 -4.91 -6.33
CA VAL A 693 -10.30 -4.89 -4.88
C VAL A 693 -8.96 -4.91 -4.13
N ASN A 694 -8.97 -4.30 -2.95
CA ASN A 694 -7.93 -4.53 -1.95
C ASN A 694 -8.27 -5.75 -1.09
N THR A 695 -7.26 -6.35 -0.45
CA THR A 695 -7.47 -7.43 0.53
C THR A 695 -7.56 -6.83 1.94
N PRO A 696 -8.60 -7.17 2.73
CA PRO A 696 -8.74 -6.65 4.08
C PRO A 696 -7.59 -7.11 4.98
N GLN A 697 -7.20 -6.21 5.89
CA GLN A 697 -6.18 -6.42 6.90
C GLN A 697 -6.84 -6.37 8.28
N GLY A 698 -6.48 -7.28 9.18
CA GLY A 698 -7.02 -7.25 10.53
C GLY A 698 -6.67 -8.48 11.36
N LEU A 699 -7.50 -8.75 12.36
CA LEU A 699 -7.31 -9.88 13.26
C LEU A 699 -7.84 -11.17 12.63
N PHE A 700 -7.00 -12.20 12.66
CA PHE A 700 -7.33 -13.55 12.23
C PHE A 700 -7.70 -14.43 13.42
N PHE A 701 -8.65 -15.33 13.20
CA PHE A 701 -8.98 -16.38 14.17
C PHE A 701 -7.82 -17.36 14.31
N THR A 702 -7.74 -18.02 15.47
CA THR A 702 -6.68 -19.00 15.77
C THR A 702 -6.53 -20.02 14.65
N GLY A 703 -5.33 -20.12 14.09
CA GLY A 703 -4.99 -21.05 13.01
C GLY A 703 -5.04 -20.44 11.60
N PHE A 704 -5.46 -19.18 11.45
CA PHE A 704 -5.46 -18.46 10.17
C PHE A 704 -4.52 -17.25 10.18
N SER A 705 -4.20 -16.76 8.99
CA SER A 705 -3.31 -15.63 8.75
C SER A 705 -3.73 -14.85 7.50
N GLN A 706 -3.03 -13.74 7.21
CA GLN A 706 -3.25 -12.96 5.99
C GLN A 706 -3.17 -13.79 4.70
N LYS A 707 -2.40 -14.88 4.69
CA LYS A 707 -2.26 -15.78 3.53
C LYS A 707 -3.56 -16.53 3.20
N ASP A 708 -4.48 -16.62 4.15
CA ASP A 708 -5.75 -17.32 4.02
C ASP A 708 -6.90 -16.40 3.58
N ALA A 709 -6.68 -15.08 3.60
CA ALA A 709 -7.70 -14.08 3.30
C ALA A 709 -8.09 -14.07 1.81
N ASN A 710 -9.40 -14.06 1.56
CA ASN A 710 -9.96 -13.67 0.27
C ASN A 710 -9.88 -12.15 0.10
N PRO A 711 -9.71 -11.65 -1.14
CA PRO A 711 -9.90 -10.23 -1.41
C PRO A 711 -11.31 -9.74 -1.04
N ASP A 712 -11.50 -8.43 -0.81
CA ASP A 712 -12.74 -7.90 -0.23
C ASP A 712 -13.99 -8.17 -1.11
N ILE A 713 -15.09 -8.56 -0.46
CA ILE A 713 -16.29 -9.11 -1.12
C ILE A 713 -17.58 -8.72 -0.38
N GLY A 714 -18.64 -8.38 -1.13
CA GLY A 714 -19.98 -8.09 -0.64
C GLY A 714 -20.58 -6.75 -1.06
N ASP A 715 -21.89 -6.61 -0.84
CA ASP A 715 -22.59 -5.32 -0.98
C ASP A 715 -22.62 -4.53 0.34
N SER A 716 -22.03 -5.07 1.40
CA SER A 716 -22.11 -4.50 2.75
C SER A 716 -21.44 -3.12 2.91
N ALA A 717 -20.55 -2.73 1.99
CA ALA A 717 -20.01 -1.36 1.86
C ALA A 717 -21.10 -0.28 1.60
N ILE A 718 -22.34 -0.71 1.36
CA ILE A 718 -23.52 0.16 1.39
C ILE A 718 -23.70 0.83 2.77
N ALA A 719 -23.26 0.20 3.87
CA ALA A 719 -23.33 0.75 5.21
C ALA A 719 -22.48 2.04 5.31
N GLU A 720 -21.23 1.98 4.85
CA GLU A 720 -20.33 3.14 4.74
C GLU A 720 -20.87 4.18 3.77
N THR A 721 -21.48 3.75 2.66
CA THR A 721 -22.06 4.67 1.66
C THR A 721 -23.10 5.61 2.30
N VAL A 722 -23.87 5.12 3.27
CA VAL A 722 -24.87 5.93 4.00
C VAL A 722 -24.41 6.39 5.38
N GLY A 723 -23.10 6.35 5.66
CA GLY A 723 -22.48 7.00 6.81
C GLY A 723 -22.30 6.15 8.06
N PHE A 724 -22.47 4.84 7.97
CA PHE A 724 -22.24 3.89 9.05
C PHE A 724 -20.94 3.11 8.82
N GLY A 725 -20.77 1.99 9.52
CA GLY A 725 -19.61 1.14 9.34
C GLY A 725 -18.30 1.82 9.76
N GLY A 726 -17.28 1.69 8.93
CA GLY A 726 -16.00 2.40 9.08
C GLY A 726 -16.13 3.93 9.18
N MET A 727 -17.17 4.52 8.57
CA MET A 727 -17.43 5.97 8.62
C MET A 727 -17.86 6.47 10.00
N ALA A 728 -18.43 5.57 10.82
CA ALA A 728 -18.93 5.85 12.15
C ALA A 728 -18.21 5.01 13.21
N MET A 729 -16.96 4.64 12.97
CA MET A 729 -16.18 3.76 13.86
C MET A 729 -16.11 4.27 15.30
N ILE A 730 -16.11 5.59 15.50
CA ILE A 730 -16.18 6.23 16.83
C ILE A 730 -17.43 5.86 17.63
N ALA A 731 -18.53 5.46 16.98
CA ALA A 731 -19.73 4.95 17.63
C ALA A 731 -19.48 3.60 18.30
N ALA A 732 -18.56 2.79 17.78
CA ALA A 732 -18.33 1.41 18.20
C ALA A 732 -16.90 1.18 18.69
N PRO A 733 -16.47 1.77 19.82
CA PRO A 733 -15.10 1.63 20.31
C PRO A 733 -14.71 0.18 20.64
N GLY A 734 -15.68 -0.71 20.88
CA GLY A 734 -15.42 -2.14 21.05
C GLY A 734 -15.01 -2.85 19.76
N VAL A 735 -15.32 -2.29 18.58
CA VAL A 735 -15.00 -2.90 17.28
C VAL A 735 -13.55 -2.66 16.87
N THR A 736 -12.94 -1.54 17.27
CA THR A 736 -11.63 -1.11 16.73
C THR A 736 -10.54 -2.14 16.98
N ARG A 737 -10.53 -2.77 18.16
CA ARG A 737 -9.60 -3.86 18.46
C ARG A 737 -9.88 -5.09 17.62
N PHE A 738 -11.14 -5.41 17.35
CA PHE A 738 -11.53 -6.59 16.60
C PHE A 738 -11.19 -6.48 15.11
N VAL A 739 -11.20 -5.27 14.55
CA VAL A 739 -10.82 -4.99 13.16
C VAL A 739 -9.38 -4.48 13.01
N ASP A 740 -8.58 -4.55 14.07
CA ASP A 740 -7.19 -4.06 14.14
C ASP A 740 -6.98 -2.59 13.73
N ALA A 741 -7.99 -1.75 13.96
CA ALA A 741 -7.94 -0.31 13.68
C ALA A 741 -7.37 0.52 14.85
N GLY A 742 -6.76 -0.13 15.85
CA GLY A 742 -6.17 0.52 17.03
C GLY A 742 -7.17 0.83 18.16
N GLY A 743 -6.98 1.96 18.84
CA GLY A 743 -7.72 2.38 20.03
C GLY A 743 -8.81 3.42 19.76
N PHE A 744 -9.37 3.97 20.84
CA PHE A 744 -10.43 4.99 20.77
C PHE A 744 -10.01 6.25 20.00
N LYS A 745 -8.76 6.72 20.20
CA LYS A 745 -8.23 7.90 19.50
C LYS A 745 -8.11 7.64 18.00
N ASP A 746 -7.79 6.42 17.61
CA ASP A 746 -7.73 6.01 16.20
C ASP A 746 -9.13 5.98 15.59
N ALA A 747 -10.12 5.41 16.30
CA ALA A 747 -11.53 5.49 15.92
C ALA A 747 -12.00 6.94 15.65
N GLN A 748 -11.59 7.85 16.54
CA GLN A 748 -11.90 9.27 16.43
C GLN A 748 -11.20 9.91 15.23
N LYS A 749 -9.90 9.63 15.04
CA LYS A 749 -9.11 10.11 13.90
C LYS A 749 -9.73 9.64 12.59
N ILE A 750 -10.05 8.36 12.47
CA ILE A 750 -10.68 7.73 11.31
C ILE A 750 -12.03 8.39 11.02
N SER A 751 -12.91 8.51 12.02
CA SER A 751 -14.24 9.11 11.80
C SER A 751 -14.14 10.60 11.41
N ASN A 752 -13.19 11.34 11.99
CA ASN A 752 -12.89 12.72 11.59
C ASN A 752 -12.33 12.81 10.16
N GLU A 753 -11.52 11.84 9.75
CA GLU A 753 -10.98 11.76 8.39
C GLU A 753 -12.10 11.47 7.37
N MET A 754 -13.01 10.55 7.68
CA MET A 754 -14.20 10.26 6.86
C MET A 754 -15.14 11.48 6.75
N ALA A 755 -15.20 12.33 7.78
CA ALA A 755 -15.92 13.60 7.72
C ALA A 755 -15.31 14.60 6.71
N LYS A 756 -14.04 14.45 6.31
CA LYS A 756 -13.39 15.33 5.31
C LYS A 756 -13.85 15.04 3.89
N ILE A 757 -14.26 13.81 3.59
CA ILE A 757 -14.70 13.37 2.24
C ILE A 757 -16.22 13.38 2.05
N THR A 758 -16.95 13.72 3.10
CA THR A 758 -18.42 13.80 3.09
C THR A 758 -18.88 15.27 3.06
N LEU A 759 -20.14 15.50 2.74
CA LEU A 759 -20.69 16.84 2.55
C LEU A 759 -21.36 17.40 3.80
N ASP A 760 -21.89 16.53 4.67
CA ASP A 760 -22.68 16.94 5.82
C ASP A 760 -22.72 15.83 6.88
N ARG A 761 -23.47 16.06 7.96
CA ARG A 761 -23.77 15.11 9.02
C ARG A 761 -25.27 14.82 9.12
N ASN A 762 -25.64 13.59 9.45
CA ASN A 762 -27.03 13.19 9.66
C ASN A 762 -27.44 13.35 11.13
N PRO A 763 -28.27 14.36 11.49
CA PRO A 763 -28.65 14.62 12.88
C PRO A 763 -29.58 13.56 13.47
N ASN A 764 -30.15 12.66 12.66
CA ASN A 764 -31.01 11.58 13.16
C ASN A 764 -30.21 10.46 13.84
N PHE A 765 -28.89 10.41 13.64
CA PHE A 765 -28.01 9.37 14.17
C PHE A 765 -26.82 10.02 14.90
N THR A 766 -27.11 10.56 16.09
CA THR A 766 -26.11 11.22 16.94
C THR A 766 -25.24 10.20 17.68
N ILE A 767 -23.93 10.43 17.73
CA ILE A 767 -22.96 9.54 18.37
C ILE A 767 -22.46 10.16 19.69
N PRO A 768 -22.81 9.62 20.87
CA PRO A 768 -22.42 10.21 22.16
C PRO A 768 -20.90 10.32 22.36
N THR A 769 -20.14 9.32 21.91
CA THR A 769 -18.67 9.29 21.96
C THR A 769 -18.00 10.30 21.02
N TRP A 770 -18.78 10.92 20.13
CA TRP A 770 -18.34 11.97 19.23
C TRP A 770 -19.00 13.31 19.55
N ASP A 771 -19.29 13.53 20.84
CA ASP A 771 -19.95 14.75 21.35
C ASP A 771 -21.29 15.02 20.64
N TYR A 772 -22.08 13.95 20.49
CA TYR A 772 -23.41 13.96 19.85
C TYR A 772 -23.43 14.45 18.39
N GLN A 773 -22.27 14.47 17.72
CA GLN A 773 -22.23 14.72 16.28
C GLN A 773 -22.98 13.62 15.52
N GLY A 774 -23.68 14.02 14.45
CA GLY A 774 -24.32 13.09 13.52
C GLY A 774 -23.32 12.32 12.67
N THR A 775 -23.72 11.15 12.16
CA THR A 775 -22.92 10.35 11.21
C THR A 775 -22.56 11.17 9.97
N ALA A 776 -21.34 10.97 9.44
CA ALA A 776 -20.86 11.64 8.23
C ALA A 776 -21.57 11.10 6.99
N ILE A 777 -22.11 11.95 6.12
CA ILE A 777 -22.97 11.52 5.01
C ILE A 777 -22.75 12.28 3.70
N GLY A 778 -22.99 11.60 2.58
CA GLY A 778 -22.80 12.15 1.24
C GLY A 778 -21.33 12.18 0.85
N ILE A 779 -20.75 11.01 0.62
CA ILE A 779 -19.37 10.89 0.10
C ILE A 779 -19.31 11.58 -1.26
N ASP A 780 -18.39 12.52 -1.42
CA ASP A 780 -18.24 13.33 -2.64
C ASP A 780 -16.96 12.95 -3.37
N ILE A 781 -17.09 12.45 -4.60
CA ILE A 781 -15.92 11.98 -5.38
C ILE A 781 -14.88 13.08 -5.58
N VAL A 782 -15.29 14.35 -5.64
CA VAL A 782 -14.36 15.48 -5.80
C VAL A 782 -13.48 15.61 -4.55
N LYS A 783 -14.04 15.47 -3.35
CA LYS A 783 -13.28 15.53 -2.10
C LYS A 783 -12.38 14.31 -1.93
N VAL A 784 -12.87 13.12 -2.30
CA VAL A 784 -12.07 11.88 -2.28
C VAL A 784 -10.82 12.03 -3.15
N VAL A 785 -10.99 12.41 -4.43
CA VAL A 785 -9.85 12.59 -5.35
C VAL A 785 -8.97 13.78 -4.93
N GLU A 786 -9.56 14.90 -4.49
CA GLU A 786 -8.78 16.08 -4.07
C GLU A 786 -7.85 15.78 -2.89
N THR A 787 -8.37 15.07 -1.88
CA THR A 787 -7.64 14.83 -0.63
C THR A 787 -6.80 13.54 -0.67
N GLY A 788 -7.11 12.63 -1.59
CA GLY A 788 -6.56 11.26 -1.59
C GLY A 788 -7.04 10.40 -0.42
N ILE A 789 -8.02 10.87 0.36
CA ILE A 789 -8.65 10.09 1.44
C ILE A 789 -9.74 9.24 0.82
N THR A 790 -9.66 7.91 0.98
CA THR A 790 -10.69 6.98 0.48
C THR A 790 -11.55 6.43 1.63
N PRO A 791 -12.82 6.10 1.36
CA PRO A 791 -13.69 5.47 2.35
C PRO A 791 -13.05 4.21 2.96
N ILE A 792 -13.02 4.15 4.29
CA ILE A 792 -12.63 2.95 5.05
C ILE A 792 -13.87 2.09 5.31
N ILE A 793 -13.73 0.79 5.14
CA ILE A 793 -14.79 -0.20 5.23
C ILE A 793 -14.42 -1.20 6.30
N ASN A 794 -15.33 -1.41 7.26
CA ASN A 794 -15.20 -2.49 8.24
C ASN A 794 -15.73 -3.77 7.60
N THR A 795 -14.97 -4.86 7.55
CA THR A 795 -15.39 -6.06 6.81
C THR A 795 -14.95 -7.35 7.48
N GLY A 796 -15.73 -8.41 7.24
CA GLY A 796 -15.37 -9.75 7.70
C GLY A 796 -14.42 -10.37 6.68
N ILE A 797 -13.38 -11.03 7.16
CA ILE A 797 -12.39 -11.67 6.28
C ILE A 797 -12.87 -13.08 5.98
N ALA A 798 -13.21 -13.35 4.72
CA ALA A 798 -13.54 -14.68 4.23
C ALA A 798 -12.25 -15.47 3.94
N SER A 799 -12.28 -16.79 4.14
CA SER A 799 -11.25 -17.68 3.60
C SER A 799 -11.23 -17.58 2.08
N LYS A 800 -10.05 -17.62 1.45
CA LYS A 800 -9.93 -17.80 -0.01
C LYS A 800 -10.33 -19.19 -0.50
N VAL A 801 -10.54 -20.14 0.41
CA VAL A 801 -10.97 -21.51 0.14
C VAL A 801 -12.46 -21.67 0.42
N ALA A 802 -13.23 -22.14 -0.55
CA ALA A 802 -14.66 -22.40 -0.38
C ALA A 802 -14.94 -23.37 0.78
N GLY A 803 -16.07 -23.21 1.46
CA GLY A 803 -16.48 -24.12 2.56
C GLY A 803 -15.88 -23.84 3.94
N VAL A 804 -14.78 -23.09 4.04
CA VAL A 804 -14.11 -22.79 5.31
C VAL A 804 -14.87 -21.75 6.13
N GLY A 805 -15.36 -20.68 5.48
CA GLY A 805 -16.13 -19.63 6.12
C GLY A 805 -15.30 -18.38 6.46
N GLN A 806 -15.69 -17.69 7.54
CA GLN A 806 -14.99 -16.51 8.03
C GLN A 806 -13.70 -16.91 8.78
N VAL A 807 -12.60 -16.22 8.47
CA VAL A 807 -11.27 -16.46 9.07
C VAL A 807 -10.76 -15.27 9.90
N GLY A 808 -11.46 -14.14 9.88
CA GLY A 808 -11.11 -12.96 10.65
C GLY A 808 -12.06 -11.78 10.45
N ALA A 809 -11.65 -10.62 10.94
CA ALA A 809 -12.30 -9.34 10.71
C ALA A 809 -11.25 -8.24 10.61
N GLY A 810 -11.54 -7.21 9.84
CA GLY A 810 -10.55 -6.20 9.53
C GLY A 810 -11.14 -4.97 8.88
N THR A 811 -10.24 -4.13 8.38
CA THR A 811 -10.58 -2.96 7.59
C THR A 811 -9.96 -3.04 6.21
N VAL A 812 -10.56 -2.31 5.28
CA VAL A 812 -10.05 -2.14 3.93
C VAL A 812 -10.45 -0.78 3.41
N HIS A 813 -9.62 -0.17 2.58
CA HIS A 813 -9.94 1.08 1.91
C HIS A 813 -10.49 0.82 0.51
N ALA A 814 -11.53 1.58 0.14
CA ALA A 814 -11.99 1.63 -1.24
C ALA A 814 -10.84 2.10 -2.16
N PRO A 815 -10.58 1.46 -3.31
CA PRO A 815 -9.51 1.86 -4.22
C PRO A 815 -9.76 3.25 -4.83
N LEU A 816 -8.76 4.13 -4.81
CA LEU A 816 -8.91 5.51 -5.29
C LEU A 816 -9.31 5.59 -6.78
N ALA A 817 -8.78 4.68 -7.60
CA ALA A 817 -8.98 4.68 -9.05
C ALA A 817 -10.46 4.67 -9.48
N CYS A 818 -11.37 4.03 -8.73
CA CYS A 818 -12.79 4.05 -9.07
C CYS A 818 -13.42 5.46 -8.93
N PHE A 819 -12.93 6.27 -7.97
CA PHE A 819 -13.37 7.66 -7.79
C PHE A 819 -12.80 8.60 -8.85
N GLU A 820 -11.55 8.37 -9.27
CA GLU A 820 -10.92 9.12 -10.36
C GLU A 820 -11.64 8.88 -11.69
N LYS A 821 -11.93 7.60 -12.01
CA LYS A 821 -12.75 7.23 -13.18
C LYS A 821 -14.12 7.89 -13.13
N ALA A 822 -14.80 7.87 -11.99
CA ALA A 822 -16.08 8.54 -11.81
C ALA A 822 -15.99 10.06 -12.00
N LEU A 823 -14.94 10.70 -11.49
CA LEU A 823 -14.73 12.14 -11.62
C LEU A 823 -14.51 12.55 -13.09
N ILE A 824 -13.71 11.78 -13.83
CA ILE A 824 -13.42 12.03 -15.25
C ILE A 824 -14.68 11.83 -16.09
N ALA A 825 -15.41 10.74 -15.87
CA ALA A 825 -16.68 10.48 -16.55
C ALA A 825 -17.72 11.56 -16.24
N TYR A 826 -17.79 12.04 -14.99
CA TYR A 826 -18.68 13.14 -14.61
C TYR A 826 -18.28 14.43 -15.32
N ALA A 827 -16.99 14.77 -15.36
CA ALA A 827 -16.49 15.95 -16.06
C ALA A 827 -16.78 15.88 -17.58
N ASN A 828 -16.64 14.69 -18.18
CA ASN A 828 -16.99 14.46 -19.57
C ASN A 828 -18.49 14.67 -19.83
N ASN A 829 -19.35 14.08 -19.01
CA ASN A 829 -20.81 14.23 -19.10
C ASN A 829 -21.26 15.70 -18.92
N MET A 830 -20.48 16.50 -18.19
CA MET A 830 -20.71 17.94 -18.02
C MET A 830 -20.06 18.81 -19.11
N GLY A 831 -19.42 18.22 -20.12
CA GLY A 831 -18.77 18.94 -21.23
C GLY A 831 -17.53 19.74 -20.80
N LEU A 832 -16.81 19.28 -19.78
CA LEU A 832 -15.66 19.98 -19.21
C LEU A 832 -14.29 19.53 -19.78
N LEU A 833 -14.27 18.45 -20.57
CA LEU A 833 -13.08 17.87 -21.21
C LEU A 833 -13.12 18.10 -22.73
N GLU A 834 -11.95 18.14 -23.36
CA GLU A 834 -11.83 18.04 -24.82
C GLU A 834 -11.81 16.54 -25.20
N ASP A 835 -12.35 16.15 -26.36
CA ASP A 835 -12.60 14.73 -26.72
C ASP A 835 -11.33 13.83 -26.65
N ASP A 836 -10.17 14.39 -26.99
CA ASP A 836 -8.88 13.68 -26.93
C ASP A 836 -8.38 13.48 -25.48
N ASP A 837 -8.66 14.43 -24.58
CA ASP A 837 -8.21 14.39 -23.18
C ASP A 837 -8.89 13.24 -22.41
N ALA A 838 -10.19 12.99 -22.65
CA ALA A 838 -10.95 11.96 -21.95
C ALA A 838 -10.46 10.54 -22.29
N THR A 839 -10.21 10.28 -23.57
CA THR A 839 -9.79 8.96 -24.07
C THR A 839 -8.36 8.59 -23.63
N LEU A 840 -7.47 9.58 -23.54
CA LEU A 840 -6.10 9.39 -23.05
C LEU A 840 -6.09 9.09 -21.54
N LEU A 841 -6.89 9.81 -20.77
CA LEU A 841 -6.97 9.66 -19.31
C LEU A 841 -7.53 8.30 -18.87
N GLU A 842 -8.58 7.80 -19.55
CA GLU A 842 -9.12 6.47 -19.25
C GLU A 842 -8.08 5.37 -19.51
N LYS A 843 -7.24 5.52 -20.54
CA LYS A 843 -6.17 4.56 -20.85
C LYS A 843 -5.00 4.61 -19.84
N GLU A 844 -4.69 5.78 -19.31
CA GLU A 844 -3.65 5.95 -18.27
C GLU A 844 -4.10 5.28 -16.96
N LEU A 845 -5.34 5.47 -16.52
CA LEU A 845 -5.90 4.89 -15.27
C LEU A 845 -6.24 3.39 -15.34
N VAL A 846 -6.16 2.77 -16.52
CA VAL A 846 -6.31 1.31 -16.70
C VAL A 846 -4.95 0.61 -16.68
N LYS A 847 -3.85 1.36 -16.84
CA LYS A 847 -2.47 0.83 -16.78
C LYS A 847 -1.87 0.88 -15.37
N GLU A 848 -2.36 1.78 -14.52
CA GLU A 848 -2.13 1.80 -13.07
C GLU A 848 -3.05 0.81 -12.36
#